data_AF-A0A2H3G6J8-F1
#
_entry.id   AF-A0A2H3G6J8-F1
#
_cell.length_a   1.000
_cell.length_b   1.000
_cell.length_c   1.000
_cell.angle_alpha   90.00
_cell.angle_beta   90.00
_cell.angle_gamma   90.00
#
_symmetry.space_group_name_H-M   'P 1'
#
loop_
_entity.id
_entity.type
_entity.pdbx_description
1 polymer ?
#
loop_
_entity_poly.entity_id
_entity_poly.type
_entity_poly.pdbx_seq_one_letter_code
_entity_poly.pdbx_strand_id
1 'polypeptide(L)'
;MRNKQNQGSPAVLLWDHQVLIPLQKNLGDEDLVLLLTPAVVPLDQSLANTSDPFEPLGKALARTHPWIRHVPYTKERGITGIHVAFIKRARVVIFMLTGFSTEEGLFQLELAEVTREVCEERPLVLVACCEVSEKGAREYGFPTIIQCPGYFAADLQAVAVLLTSERPTTEATQTTGNSPPSPTWSLLKWDYDRDLPETHALWEACLPSKFYLNRSTLGSLLKRDGYAMHYLVREPHKREAIGFCATFTTFTDSSSDRLIGSIAAIIVHKDFRCQGVGRLLHDEVVRKLKKIRGVGIIQLGSTFPRLLSGLPVDETDLEWFEKRGWNTKKSTPGNGRRVLDWHLRFADHPVPDLASAGLRFRPCQLADYQKVVEMANKESQKRYGFGWYDQYAKTMNSCYMNDIVVGLEGENLVAAAITYFPNNGSPCGADIPWPASIGQSIGGVSCICIKDEDPDMVNRRDSVATRLLLACQQTLSERGMVGMFVDGSRSDETVLQSLGRRGLLPCPFRLEYSPLKLLLPPKDPSAMCYFEQTRWACGYWRWGHFRQQCNKEYRMGETCGLKLVYETNSERDVCKLCHDTEKKQRRYDKMHRDVQRWQREGNRNATIERTCAEMQEVLGKIYRMREEHNHRLQSLGQVGLEYDFLSLFIRTGIVCDEEHYMSD
;
A
#
# COMPACT_ATOMS: atom_id res chain seq x y z
N MET A 1 49.34 43.18 29.19
CA MET A 1 47.95 43.10 29.72
C MET A 1 47.23 42.02 28.94
N ARG A 2 46.68 41.02 29.67
CA ARG A 2 45.96 39.87 29.12
C ARG A 2 44.64 40.33 28.51
N ASN A 3 44.44 40.13 27.21
CA ASN A 3 43.10 40.22 26.62
C ASN A 3 42.35 38.93 26.93
N LYS A 4 41.30 39.07 27.76
CA LYS A 4 40.32 38.03 28.05
C LYS A 4 39.68 37.57 26.74
N GLN A 5 40.00 36.35 26.30
CA GLN A 5 39.18 35.62 25.36
C GLN A 5 37.82 35.36 26.02
N ASN A 6 36.75 35.82 25.38
CA ASN A 6 35.39 35.40 25.68
C ASN A 6 35.31 33.88 25.41
N GLN A 7 35.42 33.06 26.45
CA GLN A 7 35.17 31.62 26.39
C GLN A 7 33.66 31.38 26.27
N GLY A 8 33.16 31.41 25.04
CA GLY A 8 31.86 30.80 24.72
C GLY A 8 31.93 29.30 24.94
N SER A 9 30.83 28.71 25.44
CA SER A 9 30.70 27.25 25.57
C SER A 9 31.03 26.55 24.25
N PRO A 10 31.93 25.55 24.22
CA PRO A 10 32.35 24.92 22.96
C PRO A 10 31.25 24.07 22.32
N ALA A 11 30.25 23.60 23.07
CA ALA A 11 29.06 22.96 22.50
C ALA A 11 27.91 23.95 22.30
N VAL A 12 27.25 23.90 21.14
CA VAL A 12 26.12 24.75 20.75
C VAL A 12 24.92 23.89 20.38
N LEU A 13 23.77 24.17 20.99
CA LEU A 13 22.48 23.61 20.59
C LEU A 13 21.96 24.40 19.40
N LEU A 14 21.85 23.76 18.23
CA LEU A 14 21.29 24.40 17.05
C LEU A 14 19.76 24.52 17.19
N TRP A 15 19.11 23.42 17.55
CA TRP A 15 17.69 23.37 17.91
C TRP A 15 17.34 22.10 18.67
N ASP A 16 16.19 22.15 19.35
CA ASP A 16 15.59 21.02 20.06
C ASP A 16 14.07 21.05 19.86
N HIS A 17 13.60 20.51 18.73
CA HIS A 17 12.18 20.48 18.38
C HIS A 17 11.37 19.45 19.17
N GLN A 18 12.03 18.50 19.82
CA GLN A 18 11.41 17.49 20.68
C GLN A 18 11.38 17.89 22.16
N VAL A 19 11.90 19.07 22.51
CA VAL A 19 11.93 19.61 23.89
C VAL A 19 12.54 18.58 24.87
N LEU A 20 13.61 17.95 24.43
CA LEU A 20 14.24 16.85 25.14
C LEU A 20 15.27 17.35 26.18
N ILE A 21 15.88 18.50 25.95
CA ILE A 21 16.97 19.04 26.78
C ILE A 21 16.40 19.98 27.85
N PRO A 22 16.78 19.82 29.14
CA PRO A 22 17.73 18.84 29.66
C PRO A 22 17.12 17.43 29.77
N LEU A 23 17.96 16.42 29.54
CA LEU A 23 17.57 15.00 29.49
C LEU A 23 16.81 14.55 30.74
N GLN A 24 17.17 15.09 31.92
CA GLN A 24 16.59 14.75 33.21
C GLN A 24 15.08 14.99 33.29
N LYS A 25 14.52 15.90 32.48
CA LYS A 25 13.07 16.13 32.45
C LYS A 25 12.30 15.01 31.75
N ASN A 26 13.00 14.16 31.00
CA ASN A 26 12.42 13.16 30.10
C ASN A 26 12.87 11.71 30.40
N LEU A 27 13.73 11.53 31.40
CA LEU A 27 14.28 10.25 31.84
C LEU A 27 13.77 9.91 33.25
N GLY A 28 13.27 8.69 33.43
CA GLY A 28 13.13 8.07 34.75
C GLY A 28 14.46 7.48 35.24
N ASP A 29 14.52 7.14 36.53
CA ASP A 29 15.75 6.69 37.20
C ASP A 29 16.40 5.45 36.56
N GLU A 30 15.60 4.59 35.90
CA GLU A 30 16.02 3.32 35.28
C GLU A 30 16.03 3.37 33.74
N ASP A 31 15.79 4.54 33.15
CA ASP A 31 15.67 4.67 31.70
C ASP A 31 17.04 4.62 31.02
N LEU A 32 17.25 3.71 30.07
CA LEU A 32 18.52 3.58 29.38
C LEU A 32 18.75 4.73 28.37
N VAL A 33 19.90 5.41 28.45
CA VAL A 33 20.39 6.33 27.40
C VAL A 33 21.46 5.61 26.58
N LEU A 34 21.27 5.54 25.27
CA LEU A 34 22.20 4.87 24.36
C LEU A 34 23.05 5.89 23.61
N LEU A 35 24.38 5.78 23.74
CA LEU A 35 25.36 6.47 22.92
C LEU A 35 25.80 5.57 21.77
N LEU A 36 25.48 5.98 20.55
CA LEU A 36 25.99 5.39 19.32
C LEU A 36 27.13 6.25 18.79
N THR A 37 28.35 5.70 18.77
CA THR A 37 29.56 6.48 18.46
C THR A 37 30.37 5.86 17.33
N PRO A 38 30.97 6.64 16.44
CA PRO A 38 31.80 6.08 15.38
C PRO A 38 33.12 5.57 15.95
N ALA A 39 33.60 4.44 15.46
CA ALA A 39 34.95 3.96 15.73
C ALA A 39 35.95 4.79 14.90
N VAL A 40 36.59 5.78 15.52
CA VAL A 40 37.51 6.72 14.88
C VAL A 40 38.83 6.81 15.62
N VAL A 41 39.85 7.33 14.94
CA VAL A 41 41.14 7.62 15.55
C VAL A 41 41.01 8.87 16.45
N PRO A 42 41.53 8.83 17.70
CA PRO A 42 41.58 10.01 18.56
C PRO A 42 42.30 11.20 17.91
N LEU A 43 41.79 12.42 18.10
CA LEU A 43 42.46 13.65 17.61
C LEU A 43 43.77 13.94 18.36
N ASP A 44 43.84 13.54 19.62
CA ASP A 44 45.05 13.65 20.43
C ASP A 44 45.97 12.44 20.16
N GLN A 45 47.02 12.69 19.39
CA GLN A 45 48.00 11.67 19.02
C GLN A 45 48.79 11.12 20.23
N SER A 46 48.77 11.80 21.38
CA SER A 46 49.36 11.29 22.62
C SER A 46 48.53 10.19 23.28
N LEU A 47 47.24 10.08 22.91
CA LEU A 47 46.28 9.07 23.38
C LEU A 47 46.03 7.94 22.35
N ALA A 48 46.84 7.87 21.29
CA ALA A 48 46.69 6.92 20.18
C ALA A 48 46.76 5.43 20.58
N ASN A 49 47.08 5.13 21.84
CA ASN A 49 47.08 3.77 22.37
C ASN A 49 45.78 3.48 23.14
N THR A 50 44.87 2.78 22.46
CA THR A 50 43.77 1.95 23.01
C THR A 50 42.58 2.63 23.72
N SER A 51 42.47 3.96 23.80
CA SER A 51 41.32 4.62 24.44
C SER A 51 40.21 4.98 23.43
N ASP A 52 38.96 4.70 23.80
CA ASP A 52 37.79 5.12 23.01
C ASP A 52 37.65 6.65 23.09
N PRO A 53 37.72 7.39 21.96
CA PRO A 53 37.70 8.84 21.96
C PRO A 53 36.40 9.45 22.51
N PHE A 54 35.30 8.68 22.57
CA PHE A 54 34.02 9.13 23.09
C PHE A 54 33.76 8.73 24.54
N GLU A 55 34.67 7.97 25.17
CA GLU A 55 34.61 7.62 26.59
C GLU A 55 34.39 8.84 27.51
N PRO A 56 35.01 10.02 27.28
CA PRO A 56 34.77 11.20 28.10
C PRO A 56 33.30 11.66 28.13
N LEU A 57 32.57 11.52 27.02
CA LEU A 57 31.15 11.86 26.95
C LEU A 57 30.32 10.91 27.82
N GLY A 58 30.54 9.60 27.66
CA GLY A 58 29.86 8.57 28.45
C GLY A 58 30.10 8.75 29.94
N LYS A 59 31.36 8.97 30.35
CA LYS A 59 31.73 9.26 31.74
C LYS A 59 31.08 10.52 32.28
N ALA A 60 30.99 11.59 31.47
CA ALA A 60 30.39 12.85 31.91
C ALA A 60 28.87 12.72 32.10
N LEU A 61 28.16 12.06 31.17
CA LEU A 61 26.73 11.80 31.29
C LEU A 61 26.40 10.88 32.48
N ALA A 62 27.23 9.85 32.69
CA ALA A 62 27.08 8.89 33.80
C ALA A 62 27.13 9.52 35.20
N ARG A 63 27.70 10.72 35.35
CA ARG A 63 27.67 11.48 36.62
C ARG A 63 26.29 11.97 36.99
N THR A 64 25.44 12.18 35.99
CA THR A 64 24.08 12.72 36.16
C THR A 64 22.99 11.67 35.96
N HIS A 65 23.27 10.62 35.19
CA HIS A 65 22.33 9.53 34.93
C HIS A 65 23.08 8.20 34.81
N PRO A 66 22.88 7.21 35.71
CA PRO A 66 23.75 6.02 35.78
C PRO A 66 23.56 5.04 34.60
N TRP A 67 22.40 5.05 33.93
CA TRP A 67 22.07 4.10 32.87
C TRP A 67 22.51 4.57 31.48
N ILE A 68 23.79 4.87 31.32
CA ILE A 68 24.40 5.17 30.01
C ILE A 68 24.98 3.90 29.40
N ARG A 69 24.58 3.57 28.17
CA ARG A 69 25.19 2.49 27.39
C ARG A 69 25.89 3.06 26.18
N HIS A 70 27.16 2.71 26.02
CA HIS A 70 27.98 3.12 24.89
C HIS A 70 28.16 1.93 23.95
N VAL A 71 27.81 2.12 22.67
CA VAL A 71 27.93 1.10 21.62
C VAL A 71 28.56 1.72 20.37
N PRO A 72 29.79 1.32 20.00
CA PRO A 72 30.45 1.86 18.83
C PRO A 72 29.92 1.22 17.53
N TYR A 73 29.84 2.01 16.47
CA TYR A 73 29.57 1.55 15.11
C TYR A 73 30.78 1.81 14.20
N THR A 74 30.96 1.00 13.15
CA THR A 74 32.08 1.15 12.20
C THR A 74 31.57 1.28 10.78
N LYS A 75 32.42 1.77 9.87
CA LYS A 75 32.08 1.89 8.45
C LYS A 75 31.80 0.54 7.79
N GLU A 76 32.58 -0.48 8.15
CA GLU A 76 32.51 -1.82 7.54
C GLU A 76 31.25 -2.59 7.96
N ARG A 77 30.74 -2.33 9.17
CA ARG A 77 29.62 -3.09 9.75
C ARG A 77 28.31 -2.31 9.85
N GLY A 78 28.37 -0.98 9.83
CA GLY A 78 27.22 -0.10 9.97
C GLY A 78 26.34 -0.41 11.19
N ILE A 79 25.05 -0.12 11.08
CA ILE A 79 24.05 -0.41 12.13
C ILE A 79 23.61 -1.88 12.03
N THR A 80 24.24 -2.72 12.85
CA THR A 80 23.92 -4.15 12.98
C THR A 80 22.71 -4.45 13.89
N GLY A 81 22.24 -5.70 13.90
CA GLY A 81 21.15 -6.15 14.78
C GLY A 81 21.43 -5.98 16.28
N ILE A 82 22.71 -5.91 16.69
CA ILE A 82 23.09 -5.61 18.08
C ILE A 82 22.72 -4.16 18.43
N HIS A 83 23.04 -3.21 17.55
CA HIS A 83 22.66 -1.80 17.73
C HIS A 83 21.13 -1.66 17.81
N VAL A 84 20.41 -2.34 16.93
CA VAL A 84 18.93 -2.35 16.93
C VAL A 84 18.37 -2.86 18.26
N ALA A 85 18.96 -3.89 18.85
CA ALA A 85 18.55 -4.42 20.16
C ALA A 85 18.76 -3.39 21.28
N PHE A 86 19.87 -2.63 21.26
CA PHE A 86 20.11 -1.55 22.20
C PHE A 86 19.17 -0.36 21.99
N ILE A 87 18.95 0.06 20.74
CA ILE A 87 18.04 1.17 20.40
C ILE A 87 16.62 0.88 20.91
N LYS A 88 16.12 -0.34 20.72
CA LYS A 88 14.77 -0.73 21.17
C LYS A 88 14.59 -0.69 22.69
N ARG A 89 15.69 -0.85 23.45
CA ARG A 89 15.70 -0.81 24.93
C ARG A 89 15.98 0.59 25.49
N ALA A 90 16.54 1.48 24.68
CA ALA A 90 16.85 2.84 25.11
C ALA A 90 15.58 3.70 25.18
N ARG A 91 15.55 4.60 26.17
CA ARG A 91 14.58 5.70 26.27
C ARG A 91 15.00 6.85 25.36
N VAL A 92 16.29 7.17 25.32
CA VAL A 92 16.88 8.21 24.47
C VAL A 92 18.09 7.64 23.75
N VAL A 93 18.21 7.96 22.46
CA VAL A 93 19.39 7.63 21.64
C VAL A 93 20.15 8.91 21.31
N ILE A 94 21.46 8.90 21.51
CA ILE A 94 22.37 9.97 21.12
C ILE A 94 23.31 9.39 20.07
N PHE A 95 23.24 9.92 18.86
CA PHE A 95 24.07 9.51 17.74
C PHE A 95 25.16 10.54 17.51
N MET A 96 26.43 10.12 17.63
CA MET A 96 27.58 10.97 17.40
C MET A 96 28.03 10.85 15.94
N LEU A 97 28.48 11.94 15.33
CA LEU A 97 29.24 11.90 14.07
C LEU A 97 30.45 12.84 14.13
N THR A 98 31.45 12.59 13.29
CA THR A 98 32.70 13.35 13.23
C THR A 98 32.82 14.26 12.02
N GLY A 99 31.88 14.21 11.07
CA GLY A 99 31.88 15.07 9.89
C GLY A 99 30.49 15.22 9.29
N PHE A 100 30.19 16.40 8.73
CA PHE A 100 28.90 16.66 8.07
C PHE A 100 29.02 16.77 6.53
N SER A 101 30.23 17.06 6.04
CA SER A 101 30.48 17.32 4.61
C SER A 101 31.62 16.48 4.02
N THR A 102 32.32 15.69 4.85
CA THR A 102 33.37 14.77 4.40
C THR A 102 32.74 13.45 3.94
N GLU A 103 33.43 12.67 3.09
CA GLU A 103 32.92 11.36 2.65
C GLU A 103 32.58 10.44 3.84
N GLU A 104 33.46 10.41 4.84
CA GLU A 104 33.24 9.68 6.09
C GLU A 104 32.03 10.22 6.87
N GLY A 105 31.87 11.55 6.89
CA GLY A 105 30.74 12.22 7.52
C GLY A 105 29.40 11.94 6.87
N LEU A 106 29.35 11.95 5.53
CA LEU A 106 28.16 11.60 4.76
C LEU A 106 27.73 10.16 5.02
N PHE A 107 28.69 9.22 5.10
CA PHE A 107 28.40 7.85 5.48
C PHE A 107 27.84 7.75 6.91
N GLN A 108 28.39 8.48 7.87
CA GLN A 108 27.86 8.52 9.23
C GLN A 108 26.46 9.13 9.30
N LEU A 109 26.16 10.12 8.44
CA LEU A 109 24.81 10.68 8.28
C LEU A 109 23.82 9.63 7.75
N GLU A 110 24.20 8.83 6.75
CA GLU A 110 23.37 7.71 6.29
C GLU A 110 23.06 6.73 7.44
N LEU A 111 24.05 6.40 8.28
CA LEU A 111 23.84 5.55 9.46
C LEU A 111 22.96 6.23 10.54
N ALA A 112 23.05 7.55 10.68
CA ALA A 112 22.18 8.31 11.57
C ALA A 112 20.71 8.26 11.07
N GLU A 113 20.49 8.30 9.76
CA GLU A 113 19.15 8.13 9.17
C GLU A 113 18.60 6.71 9.40
N VAL A 114 19.42 5.67 9.21
CA VAL A 114 19.04 4.29 9.56
C VAL A 114 18.68 4.19 11.04
N THR A 115 19.48 4.80 11.91
CA THR A 115 19.22 4.84 13.36
C THR A 115 17.88 5.53 13.65
N ARG A 116 17.59 6.65 12.99
CA ARG A 116 16.31 7.36 13.10
C ARG A 116 15.13 6.49 12.70
N GLU A 117 15.24 5.71 11.61
CA GLU A 117 14.19 4.77 11.21
C GLU A 117 13.95 3.69 12.28
N VAL A 118 15.00 3.22 12.95
CA VAL A 118 14.93 2.19 14.02
C VAL A 118 14.41 2.75 15.35
N CYS A 119 14.64 4.03 15.64
CA CYS A 119 14.16 4.68 16.86
C CYS A 119 12.63 4.73 16.94
N GLU A 120 11.95 4.77 15.79
CA GLU A 120 10.50 4.96 15.69
C GLU A 120 10.05 6.23 16.41
N GLU A 121 9.34 6.13 17.53
CA GLU A 121 8.87 7.28 18.33
C GLU A 121 9.88 7.68 19.44
N ARG A 122 11.04 7.03 19.53
CA ARG A 122 12.04 7.33 20.57
C ARG A 122 12.82 8.59 20.24
N PRO A 123 13.06 9.48 21.21
CA PRO A 123 13.89 10.65 21.03
C PRO A 123 15.31 10.30 20.54
N LEU A 124 15.73 10.98 19.47
CA LEU A 124 17.06 10.88 18.88
C LEU A 124 17.73 12.25 18.91
N VAL A 125 18.93 12.32 19.50
CA VAL A 125 19.79 13.51 19.46
C VAL A 125 20.94 13.25 18.51
N LEU A 126 21.12 14.12 17.52
CA LEU A 126 22.31 14.11 16.68
C LEU A 126 23.36 15.05 17.29
N VAL A 127 24.55 14.54 17.57
CA VAL A 127 25.70 15.34 18.01
C VAL A 127 26.75 15.34 16.92
N ALA A 128 26.97 16.50 16.32
CA ALA A 128 27.97 16.72 15.29
C ALA A 128 29.27 17.27 15.90
N CYS A 129 30.33 16.47 15.89
CA CYS A 129 31.67 16.90 16.30
C CYS A 129 32.41 17.63 15.16
N CYS A 130 31.71 18.54 14.50
CA CYS A 130 32.20 19.38 13.41
C CYS A 130 31.27 20.60 13.22
N GLU A 131 31.67 21.55 12.39
CA GLU A 131 30.81 22.67 12.00
C GLU A 131 29.67 22.19 11.09
N VAL A 132 28.45 22.62 11.41
CA VAL A 132 27.25 22.28 10.61
C VAL A 132 26.62 23.55 10.06
N SER A 133 26.51 23.64 8.72
CA SER A 133 25.78 24.75 8.09
C SER A 133 24.29 24.69 8.39
N GLU A 134 23.61 25.84 8.56
CA GLU A 134 22.16 25.88 8.78
C GLU A 134 21.36 25.16 7.68
N LYS A 135 21.81 25.29 6.43
CA LYS A 135 21.19 24.63 5.28
C LYS A 135 21.33 23.11 5.39
N GLY A 136 22.53 22.60 5.68
CA GLY A 136 22.78 21.17 5.84
C GLY A 136 22.02 20.60 7.03
N ALA A 137 22.01 21.28 8.17
CA ALA A 137 21.29 20.83 9.35
C ALA A 137 19.76 20.70 9.08
N ARG A 138 19.18 21.61 8.28
CA ARG A 138 17.75 21.57 7.91
C ARG A 138 17.42 20.52 6.85
N GLU A 139 18.38 20.17 6.00
CA GLU A 139 18.19 19.18 4.92
C GLU A 139 17.87 17.79 5.47
N TYR A 140 18.63 17.33 6.48
CA TYR A 140 18.47 16.00 7.07
C TYR A 140 17.36 15.91 8.12
N GLY A 141 16.84 17.04 8.61
CA GLY A 141 15.61 17.09 9.40
C GLY A 141 15.65 16.37 10.76
N PHE A 142 16.82 16.24 11.39
CA PHE A 142 16.92 15.68 12.75
C PHE A 142 16.25 16.60 13.79
N PRO A 143 15.49 16.06 14.76
CA PRO A 143 14.67 16.86 15.68
C PRO A 143 15.48 17.63 16.73
N THR A 144 16.64 17.12 17.13
CA THR A 144 17.58 17.83 18.01
C THR A 144 18.98 17.69 17.46
N ILE A 145 19.68 18.81 17.30
CA ILE A 145 21.06 18.84 16.81
C ILE A 145 21.92 19.67 17.75
N ILE A 146 23.00 19.07 18.23
CA ILE A 146 24.07 19.73 18.96
C ILE A 146 25.31 19.71 18.07
N GLN A 147 26.01 20.83 17.98
CA GLN A 147 27.32 20.90 17.35
C GLN A 147 28.41 21.19 18.39
N CYS A 148 29.60 20.65 18.17
CA CYS A 148 30.81 21.01 18.88
C CYS A 148 32.03 20.98 17.92
N PRO A 149 33.11 21.75 18.19
CA PRO A 149 34.26 21.88 17.30
C PRO A 149 34.93 20.55 16.92
N GLY A 150 34.90 19.58 17.83
CA GLY A 150 35.52 18.28 17.65
C GLY A 150 35.11 17.32 18.75
N TYR A 151 35.84 16.22 18.85
CA TYR A 151 35.63 15.17 19.84
C TYR A 151 36.79 15.09 20.85
N PHE A 152 37.39 16.24 21.20
CA PHE A 152 38.30 16.32 22.35
C PHE A 152 37.51 16.18 23.66
N ALA A 153 38.18 15.74 24.73
CA ALA A 153 37.53 15.53 26.02
C ALA A 153 36.79 16.78 26.55
N ALA A 154 37.33 17.98 26.33
CA ALA A 154 36.69 19.23 26.72
C ALA A 154 35.40 19.53 25.93
N ASP A 155 35.39 19.25 24.63
CA ASP A 155 34.21 19.45 23.77
C ASP A 155 33.09 18.47 24.16
N LEU A 156 33.45 17.20 24.37
CA LEU A 156 32.52 16.15 24.79
C LEU A 156 31.93 16.41 26.18
N GLN A 157 32.73 16.95 27.11
CA GLN A 157 32.23 17.39 28.42
C GLN A 157 31.25 18.55 28.30
N ALA A 158 31.50 19.51 27.40
CA ALA A 158 30.56 20.60 27.15
C ALA A 158 29.25 20.11 26.52
N VAL A 159 29.30 19.11 25.63
CA VAL A 159 28.09 18.43 25.12
C VAL A 159 27.31 17.79 26.27
N ALA A 160 27.98 17.07 27.17
CA ALA A 160 27.33 16.46 28.33
C ALA A 160 26.66 17.50 29.25
N VAL A 161 27.35 18.61 29.53
CA VAL A 161 26.79 19.74 30.30
C VAL A 161 25.58 20.31 29.59
N LEU A 162 25.64 20.53 28.28
CA LEU A 162 24.53 21.06 27.50
C LEU A 162 23.31 20.13 27.51
N LEU A 163 23.52 18.81 27.42
CA LEU A 163 22.46 17.80 27.48
C LEU A 163 21.78 17.72 28.85
N THR A 164 22.44 18.19 29.92
CA THR A 164 22.02 17.93 31.31
C THR A 164 21.70 19.18 32.13
N SER A 165 22.07 20.36 31.65
CA SER A 165 21.88 21.61 32.39
C SER A 165 20.52 22.24 32.13
N GLU A 166 19.84 22.64 33.20
CA GLU A 166 18.74 23.60 33.12
C GLU A 166 19.32 24.98 32.75
N ARG A 167 19.13 25.42 31.51
CA ARG A 167 19.53 26.79 31.15
C ARG A 167 18.67 27.79 31.93
N PRO A 168 19.27 28.83 32.55
CA PRO A 168 18.51 30.02 32.92
C PRO A 168 17.90 30.60 31.64
N THR A 169 16.64 31.01 31.70
CA THR A 169 16.00 31.90 30.72
C THR A 169 16.75 33.24 30.71
N THR A 170 17.89 33.28 30.02
CA THR A 170 18.53 34.52 29.62
C THR A 170 18.11 34.77 28.19
N GLU A 171 17.34 35.84 28.02
CA GLU A 171 16.85 36.39 26.76
C GLU A 171 17.96 36.39 25.70
N ALA A 172 17.96 35.37 24.84
CA ALA A 172 18.67 35.45 23.57
C ALA A 172 17.88 36.42 22.71
N THR A 173 18.51 37.55 22.40
CA THR A 173 18.02 38.62 21.54
C THR A 173 17.26 38.04 20.35
N GLN A 174 15.94 38.20 20.41
CA GLN A 174 15.05 37.98 19.29
C GLN A 174 15.40 39.03 18.23
N THR A 175 16.25 38.67 17.28
CA THR A 175 16.06 39.19 15.92
C THR A 175 14.73 38.61 15.46
N THR A 176 13.70 39.44 15.55
CA THR A 176 12.34 39.21 15.11
C THR A 176 12.29 38.95 13.60
N GLY A 177 12.71 37.75 13.19
CA GLY A 177 12.04 37.05 12.12
C GLY A 177 10.79 36.46 12.72
N ASN A 178 9.66 37.18 12.65
CA ASN A 178 8.34 36.68 13.02
C ASN A 178 8.04 35.41 12.21
N SER A 179 8.40 34.25 12.75
CA SER A 179 7.91 32.96 12.31
C SER A 179 7.41 32.25 13.55
N PRO A 180 6.11 31.94 13.64
CA PRO A 180 5.57 31.22 14.78
C PRO A 180 6.31 29.87 14.95
N PRO A 181 6.39 29.33 16.19
CA PRO A 181 6.91 27.98 16.40
C PRO A 181 6.20 27.02 15.44
N SER A 182 6.98 26.24 14.69
CA SER A 182 6.43 25.31 13.71
C SER A 182 5.50 24.34 14.43
N PRO A 183 4.23 24.19 13.99
CA PRO A 183 3.28 23.34 14.70
C PRO A 183 3.74 21.88 14.69
N THR A 184 3.76 21.23 15.85
CA THR A 184 3.99 19.78 15.95
C THR A 184 2.71 19.06 15.50
N TRP A 185 2.70 18.60 14.25
CA TRP A 185 1.54 17.91 13.68
C TRP A 185 1.42 16.48 14.23
N SER A 186 0.19 16.03 14.47
CA SER A 186 -0.11 14.65 14.92
C SER A 186 -0.80 13.85 13.83
N LEU A 187 -0.33 12.63 13.59
CA LEU A 187 -0.93 11.70 12.63
C LEU A 187 -2.04 10.88 13.30
N LEU A 188 -3.25 10.97 12.76
CA LEU A 188 -4.43 10.27 13.26
C LEU A 188 -4.86 9.17 12.29
N LYS A 189 -5.37 8.05 12.83
CA LYS A 189 -6.04 7.03 12.03
C LYS A 189 -7.39 7.57 11.58
N TRP A 190 -7.66 7.48 10.29
CA TRP A 190 -8.94 7.88 9.71
C TRP A 190 -10.05 6.89 10.07
N ASP A 191 -11.22 7.43 10.38
CA ASP A 191 -12.43 6.70 10.70
C ASP A 191 -13.55 7.08 9.73
N TYR A 192 -14.24 6.08 9.17
CA TYR A 192 -15.24 6.30 8.13
C TYR A 192 -16.41 7.15 8.61
N ASP A 193 -17.00 6.80 9.75
CA ASP A 193 -18.24 7.42 10.23
C ASP A 193 -17.97 8.85 10.73
N ARG A 194 -16.80 9.08 11.33
CA ARG A 194 -16.41 10.38 11.87
C ARG A 194 -15.81 11.32 10.82
N ASP A 195 -14.86 10.84 10.02
CA ASP A 195 -13.94 11.72 9.29
C ASP A 195 -14.32 11.93 7.81
N LEU A 196 -15.27 11.14 7.26
CA LEU A 196 -15.67 11.25 5.84
C LEU A 196 -16.17 12.66 5.45
N PRO A 197 -17.04 13.35 6.22
CA PRO A 197 -17.53 14.67 5.83
C PRO A 197 -16.40 15.70 5.68
N GLU A 198 -15.46 15.72 6.63
CA GLU A 198 -14.31 16.64 6.59
C GLU A 198 -13.29 16.25 5.53
N THR A 199 -13.09 14.95 5.31
CA THR A 199 -12.21 14.45 4.25
C THR A 199 -12.74 14.84 2.87
N HIS A 200 -14.06 14.75 2.67
CA HIS A 200 -14.71 15.18 1.43
C HIS A 200 -14.57 16.69 1.21
N ALA A 201 -14.78 17.51 2.24
CA ALA A 201 -14.56 18.95 2.15
C ALA A 201 -13.10 19.31 1.84
N LEU A 202 -12.14 18.63 2.49
CA LEU A 202 -10.71 18.82 2.23
C LEU A 202 -10.33 18.40 0.82
N TRP A 203 -10.90 17.30 0.31
CA TRP A 203 -10.72 16.83 -1.07
C TRP A 203 -11.12 17.89 -2.08
N GLU A 204 -12.31 18.46 -1.95
CA GLU A 204 -12.81 19.52 -2.84
C GLU A 204 -12.00 20.82 -2.72
N ALA A 205 -11.53 21.16 -1.51
CA ALA A 205 -10.70 22.34 -1.28
C ALA A 205 -9.28 22.21 -1.85
N CYS A 206 -8.74 20.99 -1.98
CA CYS A 206 -7.36 20.75 -2.40
C CYS A 206 -7.20 20.42 -3.88
N LEU A 207 -8.19 19.76 -4.48
CA LEU A 207 -8.09 19.24 -5.85
C LEU A 207 -8.88 20.10 -6.84
N PRO A 208 -8.50 20.13 -8.12
CA PRO A 208 -9.31 20.73 -9.17
C PRO A 208 -10.69 20.07 -9.30
N SER A 209 -11.67 20.82 -9.79
CA SER A 209 -13.07 20.36 -9.94
C SER A 209 -13.23 19.11 -10.80
N LYS A 210 -12.32 18.84 -11.74
CA LYS A 210 -12.30 17.61 -12.55
C LYS A 210 -12.10 16.33 -11.73
N PHE A 211 -11.61 16.43 -10.50
CA PHE A 211 -11.45 15.31 -9.57
C PHE A 211 -12.51 15.30 -8.46
N TYR A 212 -13.55 16.14 -8.55
CA TYR A 212 -14.61 16.14 -7.54
C TYR A 212 -15.43 14.86 -7.63
N LEU A 213 -15.63 14.26 -6.47
CA LEU A 213 -16.49 13.10 -6.26
C LEU A 213 -17.52 13.50 -5.23
N ASN A 214 -18.78 13.08 -5.42
CA ASN A 214 -19.75 13.23 -4.34
C ASN A 214 -19.31 12.40 -3.12
N ARG A 215 -19.75 12.82 -1.93
CA ARG A 215 -19.35 12.22 -0.65
C ARG A 215 -19.63 10.72 -0.57
N SER A 216 -20.75 10.26 -1.13
CA SER A 216 -21.12 8.83 -1.11
C SER A 216 -20.14 8.00 -1.95
N THR A 217 -19.84 8.45 -3.16
CA THR A 217 -18.89 7.79 -4.06
C THR A 217 -17.48 7.78 -3.46
N LEU A 218 -16.99 8.91 -2.96
CA LEU A 218 -15.69 8.98 -2.27
C LEU A 218 -15.66 8.03 -1.06
N GLY A 219 -16.72 8.03 -0.25
CA GLY A 219 -16.86 7.13 0.90
C GLY A 219 -16.78 5.65 0.50
N SER A 220 -17.50 5.23 -0.55
CA SER A 220 -17.48 3.83 -1.01
C SER A 220 -16.11 3.36 -1.52
N LEU A 221 -15.29 4.28 -2.03
CA LEU A 221 -13.93 3.98 -2.48
C LEU A 221 -12.97 3.88 -1.29
N LEU A 222 -13.11 4.76 -0.30
CA LEU A 222 -12.26 4.77 0.90
C LEU A 222 -12.58 3.59 1.86
N LYS A 223 -13.85 3.18 1.96
CA LYS A 223 -14.25 2.08 2.86
C LYS A 223 -13.93 0.71 2.28
N ARG A 224 -12.70 0.23 2.47
CA ARG A 224 -12.25 -1.13 2.07
C ARG A 224 -11.70 -1.91 3.26
N ASP A 225 -12.58 -2.65 3.92
CA ASP A 225 -12.23 -3.43 5.11
C ASP A 225 -11.07 -4.40 4.83
N GLY A 226 -10.08 -4.41 5.72
CA GLY A 226 -8.90 -5.27 5.63
C GLY A 226 -7.79 -4.76 4.70
N TYR A 227 -8.09 -3.86 3.76
CA TYR A 227 -7.14 -3.39 2.75
C TYR A 227 -6.86 -1.88 2.80
N ALA A 228 -7.75 -1.07 3.39
CA ALA A 228 -7.59 0.37 3.55
C ALA A 228 -7.08 0.76 4.95
N MET A 229 -6.07 1.64 5.01
CA MET A 229 -5.57 2.23 6.25
C MET A 229 -5.26 3.72 6.06
N HIS A 230 -6.28 4.55 6.06
CA HIS A 230 -6.12 5.98 5.78
C HIS A 230 -5.69 6.78 7.02
N TYR A 231 -5.09 7.94 6.79
CA TYR A 231 -4.58 8.81 7.85
C TYR A 231 -4.97 10.26 7.63
N LEU A 232 -5.10 10.99 8.74
CA LEU A 232 -5.52 12.38 8.79
C LEU A 232 -4.54 13.19 9.66
N VAL A 233 -4.40 14.47 9.37
CA VAL A 233 -3.80 15.46 10.27
C VAL A 233 -4.84 16.55 10.54
N ARG A 234 -5.02 16.89 11.81
CA ARG A 234 -5.91 17.96 12.26
C ARG A 234 -5.10 19.13 12.80
N GLU A 235 -5.63 20.34 12.61
CA GLU A 235 -5.03 21.53 13.22
C GLU A 235 -5.17 21.46 14.76
N PRO A 236 -4.12 21.72 15.55
CA PRO A 236 -4.13 21.50 17.00
C PRO A 236 -5.25 22.21 17.79
N HIS A 237 -5.65 23.42 17.38
CA HIS A 237 -6.56 24.27 18.14
C HIS A 237 -8.02 24.10 17.72
N LYS A 238 -8.31 24.29 16.43
CA LYS A 238 -9.63 24.18 15.80
C LYS A 238 -10.05 22.73 15.55
N ARG A 239 -9.07 21.81 15.54
CA ARG A 239 -9.27 20.37 15.25
C ARG A 239 -9.85 20.08 13.86
N GLU A 240 -9.80 21.03 12.94
CA GLU A 240 -10.22 20.85 11.54
C GLU A 240 -9.25 19.94 10.79
N ALA A 241 -9.76 19.07 9.92
CA ALA A 241 -8.93 18.28 9.02
C ALA A 241 -8.15 19.16 8.03
N ILE A 242 -6.82 19.14 8.11
CA ILE A 242 -5.93 19.95 7.24
C ILE A 242 -5.06 19.12 6.32
N GLY A 243 -4.95 17.81 6.56
CA GLY A 243 -4.20 16.89 5.72
C GLY A 243 -4.82 15.50 5.73
N PHE A 244 -4.75 14.81 4.60
CA PHE A 244 -5.31 13.47 4.43
C PHE A 244 -4.42 12.63 3.52
N CYS A 245 -4.24 11.36 3.87
CA CYS A 245 -3.53 10.37 3.08
C CYS A 245 -4.38 9.10 2.92
N ALA A 246 -4.80 8.82 1.70
CA ALA A 246 -5.50 7.59 1.33
C ALA A 246 -4.48 6.49 1.01
N THR A 247 -4.71 5.30 1.55
CA THR A 247 -3.81 4.15 1.38
C THR A 247 -4.57 2.85 1.20
N PHE A 248 -4.01 1.94 0.39
CA PHE A 248 -4.56 0.60 0.17
C PHE A 248 -3.44 -0.43 0.12
N THR A 249 -3.73 -1.69 0.45
CA THR A 249 -2.89 -2.83 0.10
C THR A 249 -3.61 -3.75 -0.85
N THR A 250 -2.97 -4.21 -1.91
CA THR A 250 -3.55 -5.18 -2.87
C THR A 250 -2.54 -6.27 -3.19
N PHE A 251 -3.01 -7.43 -3.63
CA PHE A 251 -2.13 -8.50 -4.08
C PHE A 251 -1.47 -8.13 -5.41
N THR A 252 -0.23 -8.58 -5.61
CA THR A 252 0.49 -8.35 -6.87
C THR A 252 0.11 -9.36 -7.94
N ASP A 253 -0.33 -10.55 -7.55
CA ASP A 253 -0.59 -11.71 -8.40
C ASP A 253 -1.47 -12.74 -7.66
N SER A 254 -1.64 -13.90 -8.28
CA SER A 254 -2.44 -15.01 -7.76
C SER A 254 -1.85 -15.72 -6.52
N SER A 255 -0.61 -15.43 -6.09
CA SER A 255 0.04 -16.20 -5.01
C SER A 255 -0.40 -15.78 -3.60
N SER A 256 -1.11 -14.66 -3.46
CA SER A 256 -1.72 -14.18 -2.19
C SER A 256 -0.74 -13.92 -1.03
N ASP A 257 0.57 -13.95 -1.28
CA ASP A 257 1.63 -13.71 -0.29
C ASP A 257 2.38 -12.39 -0.52
N ARG A 258 2.28 -11.84 -1.73
CA ARG A 258 2.91 -10.59 -2.16
C ARG A 258 1.90 -9.48 -2.31
N LEU A 259 2.19 -8.36 -1.65
CA LEU A 259 1.36 -7.17 -1.62
C LEU A 259 2.09 -5.96 -2.20
N ILE A 260 1.28 -5.05 -2.73
CA ILE A 260 1.66 -3.68 -3.04
C ILE A 260 0.94 -2.73 -2.08
N GLY A 261 1.71 -1.87 -1.40
CA GLY A 261 1.19 -0.76 -0.62
C GLY A 261 1.00 0.46 -1.51
N SER A 262 -0.18 1.03 -1.54
CA SER A 262 -0.53 2.19 -2.35
C SER A 262 -0.72 3.41 -1.47
N ILE A 263 -0.12 4.53 -1.87
CA ILE A 263 -0.47 5.87 -1.41
C ILE A 263 -1.35 6.47 -2.52
N ALA A 264 -2.66 6.29 -2.39
CA ALA A 264 -3.62 6.63 -3.44
C ALA A 264 -3.78 8.14 -3.65
N ALA A 265 -3.68 8.91 -2.57
CA ALA A 265 -3.68 10.38 -2.60
C ALA A 265 -3.04 10.92 -1.31
N ILE A 266 -2.31 12.04 -1.43
CA ILE A 266 -1.90 12.88 -0.29
C ILE A 266 -2.36 14.30 -0.62
N ILE A 267 -3.19 14.87 0.24
CA ILE A 267 -3.69 16.24 0.10
C ILE A 267 -3.43 17.03 1.38
N VAL A 268 -3.09 18.31 1.21
CA VAL A 268 -2.86 19.27 2.30
C VAL A 268 -3.54 20.57 1.94
N HIS A 269 -4.33 21.08 2.88
CA HIS A 269 -5.04 22.35 2.75
C HIS A 269 -4.05 23.46 2.40
N LYS A 270 -4.42 24.33 1.45
CA LYS A 270 -3.51 25.34 0.87
C LYS A 270 -2.84 26.22 1.93
N ASP A 271 -3.57 26.61 2.96
CA ASP A 271 -3.09 27.50 4.04
C ASP A 271 -2.12 26.82 5.02
N PHE A 272 -1.99 25.48 4.93
CA PHE A 272 -1.11 24.66 5.77
C PHE A 272 0.01 23.98 4.97
N ARG A 273 0.17 24.34 3.69
CA ARG A 273 1.29 23.88 2.87
C ARG A 273 2.60 24.53 3.34
N CYS A 274 3.73 23.91 3.01
CA CYS A 274 5.07 24.35 3.44
C CYS A 274 5.30 24.37 4.96
N GLN A 275 4.38 23.81 5.77
CA GLN A 275 4.50 23.71 7.23
C GLN A 275 4.86 22.29 7.73
N GLY A 276 5.21 21.37 6.82
CA GLY A 276 5.61 20.00 7.18
C GLY A 276 4.48 18.97 7.25
N VAL A 277 3.20 19.36 7.15
CA VAL A 277 2.04 18.44 7.17
C VAL A 277 2.17 17.32 6.13
N GLY A 278 2.46 17.67 4.87
CA GLY A 278 2.60 16.70 3.79
C GLY A 278 3.80 15.77 3.98
N ARG A 279 4.89 16.28 4.57
CA ARG A 279 6.08 15.48 4.89
C ARG A 279 5.74 14.44 5.96
N LEU A 280 5.09 14.88 7.05
CA LEU A 280 4.63 13.98 8.10
C LEU A 280 3.74 12.87 7.55
N LEU A 281 2.70 13.24 6.79
CA LEU A 281 1.76 12.28 6.18
C LEU A 281 2.50 11.25 5.33
N HIS A 282 3.38 11.70 4.44
CA HIS A 282 4.12 10.80 3.56
C HIS A 282 5.08 9.89 4.32
N ASP A 283 5.98 10.46 5.13
CA ASP A 283 7.08 9.71 5.73
C ASP A 283 6.54 8.65 6.71
N GLU A 284 5.55 9.02 7.52
CA GLU A 284 4.92 8.09 8.45
C GLU A 284 4.10 7.01 7.74
N VAL A 285 3.39 7.36 6.67
CA VAL A 285 2.61 6.37 5.91
C VAL A 285 3.51 5.40 5.18
N VAL A 286 4.58 5.88 4.52
CA VAL A 286 5.59 5.02 3.91
C VAL A 286 6.20 4.08 4.95
N ARG A 287 6.57 4.61 6.13
CA ARG A 287 7.08 3.80 7.25
C ARG A 287 6.09 2.72 7.68
N LYS A 288 4.79 3.04 7.78
CA LYS A 288 3.75 2.08 8.16
C LYS A 288 3.52 1.03 7.06
N LEU A 289 3.46 1.42 5.78
CA LEU A 289 3.34 0.49 4.64
C LEU A 289 4.54 -0.46 4.56
N LYS A 290 5.77 0.05 4.76
CA LYS A 290 6.99 -0.75 4.85
C LYS A 290 6.92 -1.81 5.96
N LYS A 291 6.13 -1.62 7.01
CA LYS A 291 5.97 -2.59 8.11
C LYS A 291 4.93 -3.68 7.82
N ILE A 292 4.01 -3.48 6.88
CA ILE A 292 2.97 -4.47 6.53
C ILE A 292 3.63 -5.71 5.90
N ARG A 293 3.33 -6.90 6.44
CA ARG A 293 3.86 -8.17 5.90
C ARG A 293 3.35 -8.41 4.48
N GLY A 294 4.19 -8.95 3.61
CA GLY A 294 3.86 -9.18 2.20
C GLY A 294 4.07 -7.96 1.31
N VAL A 295 4.06 -6.74 1.86
CA VAL A 295 4.35 -5.52 1.07
C VAL A 295 5.81 -5.52 0.64
N GLY A 296 6.03 -5.81 -0.63
CA GLY A 296 7.34 -5.76 -1.31
C GLY A 296 7.48 -4.55 -2.23
N ILE A 297 6.38 -3.86 -2.53
CA ILE A 297 6.34 -2.68 -3.41
C ILE A 297 5.48 -1.61 -2.73
N ILE A 298 5.94 -0.36 -2.73
CA ILE A 298 5.10 0.80 -2.39
C ILE A 298 4.94 1.66 -3.63
N GLN A 299 3.73 2.16 -3.91
CA GLN A 299 3.47 3.01 -5.07
C GLN A 299 2.73 4.31 -4.72
N LEU A 300 2.91 5.32 -5.58
CA LEU A 300 2.06 6.51 -5.61
C LEU A 300 0.93 6.30 -6.62
N GLY A 301 -0.29 6.67 -6.23
CA GLY A 301 -1.51 6.19 -6.86
C GLY A 301 -1.91 4.81 -6.33
N SER A 302 -2.98 4.26 -6.88
CA SER A 302 -3.58 3.01 -6.44
C SER A 302 -3.95 2.13 -7.62
N THR A 303 -3.92 0.80 -7.44
CA THR A 303 -4.37 -0.18 -8.43
C THR A 303 -5.90 -0.18 -8.50
N PHE A 304 -6.54 -0.70 -7.45
CA PHE A 304 -7.99 -0.73 -7.21
C PHE A 304 -8.27 -0.71 -5.69
N PRO A 305 -9.21 0.11 -5.19
CA PRO A 305 -9.94 1.15 -5.91
C PRO A 305 -8.97 2.21 -6.45
N ARG A 306 -9.23 2.71 -7.65
CA ARG A 306 -8.36 3.65 -8.35
C ARG A 306 -8.89 5.07 -8.17
N LEU A 307 -8.44 5.72 -7.10
CA LEU A 307 -8.59 7.16 -6.97
C LEU A 307 -7.73 7.82 -8.05
N LEU A 308 -6.41 7.75 -7.93
CA LEU A 308 -5.50 8.28 -8.94
C LEU A 308 -4.61 7.16 -9.48
N SER A 309 -4.37 7.14 -10.80
CA SER A 309 -3.47 6.20 -11.46
C SER A 309 -1.98 6.45 -11.12
N GLY A 310 -1.66 7.63 -10.59
CA GLY A 310 -0.33 8.09 -10.22
C GLY A 310 -0.39 9.57 -9.82
N LEU A 311 0.75 10.27 -9.88
CA LEU A 311 0.81 11.71 -9.62
C LEU A 311 0.26 12.51 -10.79
N PRO A 312 -0.80 13.33 -10.64
CA PRO A 312 -1.30 14.19 -11.71
C PRO A 312 -0.24 15.23 -12.12
N VAL A 313 0.15 15.26 -13.41
CA VAL A 313 1.34 16.00 -13.86
C VAL A 313 1.24 17.52 -13.67
N ASP A 314 0.07 18.11 -13.95
CA ASP A 314 -0.11 19.57 -13.89
C ASP A 314 -0.33 20.09 -12.45
N GLU A 315 -0.70 19.19 -11.54
CA GLU A 315 -1.08 19.52 -10.17
C GLU A 315 -0.01 19.15 -9.13
N THR A 316 1.08 18.49 -9.54
CA THR A 316 2.06 17.90 -8.62
C THR A 316 3.45 18.52 -8.73
N ASP A 317 4.01 18.89 -7.58
CA ASP A 317 5.43 19.17 -7.42
C ASP A 317 6.23 17.84 -7.42
N LEU A 318 6.73 17.44 -8.60
CA LEU A 318 7.53 16.22 -8.75
C LEU A 318 8.85 16.29 -7.96
N GLU A 319 9.45 17.47 -7.82
CA GLU A 319 10.71 17.67 -7.09
C GLU A 319 10.55 17.30 -5.61
N TRP A 320 9.37 17.55 -5.04
CA TRP A 320 9.03 17.16 -3.68
C TRP A 320 9.11 15.64 -3.46
N PHE A 321 8.67 14.84 -4.44
CA PHE A 321 8.75 13.37 -4.38
C PHE A 321 10.16 12.87 -4.72
N GLU A 322 10.86 13.50 -5.66
CA GLU A 322 12.27 13.16 -5.98
C GLU A 322 13.18 13.23 -4.76
N LYS A 323 13.07 14.32 -3.98
CA LYS A 323 13.82 14.53 -2.73
C LYS A 323 13.52 13.47 -1.66
N ARG A 324 12.52 12.61 -1.87
CA ARG A 324 12.09 11.54 -0.95
C ARG A 324 12.35 10.14 -1.53
N GLY A 325 13.19 10.05 -2.56
CA GLY A 325 13.65 8.79 -3.14
C GLY A 325 12.74 8.22 -4.23
N TRP A 326 11.69 8.93 -4.64
CA TRP A 326 10.87 8.52 -5.78
C TRP A 326 11.57 8.84 -7.10
N ASN A 327 11.81 7.84 -7.93
CA ASN A 327 12.45 8.05 -9.22
C ASN A 327 11.43 8.50 -10.27
N THR A 328 11.51 9.75 -10.70
CA THR A 328 10.64 10.37 -11.72
C THR A 328 11.34 10.51 -13.09
N LYS A 329 12.67 10.34 -13.13
CA LYS A 329 13.52 10.74 -14.27
C LYS A 329 13.62 9.66 -15.34
N LYS A 330 13.14 8.44 -15.08
CA LYS A 330 13.23 7.32 -16.01
C LYS A 330 11.89 7.10 -16.70
N SER A 331 11.85 7.11 -18.04
CA SER A 331 10.62 6.76 -18.78
C SER A 331 10.33 5.24 -18.80
N THR A 332 10.68 4.53 -17.71
CA THR A 332 10.40 3.10 -17.53
C THR A 332 9.19 2.90 -16.62
N PRO A 333 8.47 1.77 -16.73
CA PRO A 333 7.35 1.45 -15.84
C PRO A 333 7.72 1.60 -14.36
N GLY A 334 6.86 2.29 -13.60
CA GLY A 334 7.07 2.53 -12.16
C GLY A 334 8.14 3.56 -11.80
N ASN A 335 8.75 4.25 -12.78
CA ASN A 335 9.79 5.27 -12.52
C ASN A 335 9.51 6.62 -13.21
N GLY A 336 8.24 6.96 -13.44
CA GLY A 336 7.84 8.25 -14.01
C GLY A 336 7.28 8.20 -15.43
N ARG A 337 7.21 7.01 -16.05
CA ARG A 337 6.55 6.82 -17.34
C ARG A 337 5.09 7.31 -17.30
N ARG A 338 4.75 8.24 -18.21
CA ARG A 338 3.43 8.87 -18.27
C ARG A 338 2.33 7.90 -18.68
N VAL A 339 1.22 7.97 -17.95
CA VAL A 339 -0.03 7.24 -18.17
C VAL A 339 -1.16 8.24 -18.37
N LEU A 340 -2.09 7.92 -19.29
CA LEU A 340 -3.18 8.79 -19.70
C LEU A 340 -4.53 8.10 -19.50
N ASP A 341 -5.49 8.85 -18.99
CA ASP A 341 -6.90 8.51 -19.11
C ASP A 341 -7.48 9.17 -20.37
N TRP A 342 -8.29 8.42 -21.12
CA TRP A 342 -8.95 8.92 -22.33
C TRP A 342 -10.46 8.96 -22.16
N HIS A 343 -11.07 10.00 -22.70
CA HIS A 343 -12.51 10.07 -22.90
C HIS A 343 -12.80 10.15 -24.40
N LEU A 344 -13.48 9.14 -24.93
CA LEU A 344 -13.81 8.99 -26.34
C LEU A 344 -15.31 9.10 -26.52
N ARG A 345 -15.76 10.04 -27.35
CA ARG A 345 -17.18 10.16 -27.73
C ARG A 345 -17.44 9.36 -28.99
N PHE A 346 -18.48 8.55 -28.99
CA PHE A 346 -18.77 7.67 -30.13
C PHE A 346 -19.21 8.44 -31.37
N ALA A 347 -19.84 9.60 -31.20
CA ALA A 347 -20.23 10.48 -32.31
C ALA A 347 -19.03 10.99 -33.13
N ASP A 348 -17.86 11.15 -32.49
CA ASP A 348 -16.65 11.62 -33.15
C ASP A 348 -15.89 10.48 -33.87
N HIS A 349 -16.26 9.23 -33.57
CA HIS A 349 -15.54 8.01 -33.96
C HIS A 349 -16.52 6.91 -34.37
N PRO A 350 -17.15 7.02 -35.56
CA PRO A 350 -17.99 5.94 -36.07
C PRO A 350 -17.15 4.68 -36.26
N VAL A 351 -17.74 3.51 -35.95
CA VAL A 351 -17.07 2.21 -36.05
C VAL A 351 -16.69 1.98 -37.53
N PRO A 352 -15.40 1.90 -37.87
CA PRO A 352 -14.97 1.67 -39.23
C PRO A 352 -15.26 0.22 -39.64
N ASP A 353 -15.64 0.02 -40.91
CA ASP A 353 -15.75 -1.32 -41.48
C ASP A 353 -14.34 -1.88 -41.75
N LEU A 354 -13.86 -2.71 -40.82
CA LEU A 354 -12.55 -3.33 -40.88
C LEU A 354 -12.69 -4.84 -41.09
N ALA A 355 -12.21 -5.36 -42.22
CA ALA A 355 -12.14 -6.81 -42.49
C ALA A 355 -11.58 -7.57 -41.28
N SER A 356 -12.14 -8.74 -40.93
CA SER A 356 -11.83 -9.40 -39.64
C SER A 356 -10.35 -9.65 -39.37
N ALA A 357 -9.54 -9.80 -40.43
CA ALA A 357 -8.12 -10.15 -40.34
C ALA A 357 -7.86 -11.44 -39.52
N GLY A 358 -8.83 -12.36 -39.49
CA GLY A 358 -8.77 -13.59 -38.67
C GLY A 358 -9.01 -13.35 -37.18
N LEU A 359 -9.30 -12.12 -36.77
CA LEU A 359 -9.60 -11.75 -35.39
C LEU A 359 -11.11 -11.76 -35.13
N ARG A 360 -11.51 -12.36 -34.02
CA ARG A 360 -12.89 -12.40 -33.54
C ARG A 360 -12.95 -11.83 -32.12
N PHE A 361 -13.82 -10.84 -31.90
CA PHE A 361 -14.08 -10.27 -30.58
C PHE A 361 -15.50 -10.61 -30.14
N ARG A 362 -15.65 -11.03 -28.88
CA ARG A 362 -16.95 -11.41 -28.31
C ARG A 362 -16.96 -11.26 -26.79
N PRO A 363 -18.13 -11.27 -26.15
CA PRO A 363 -18.23 -11.45 -24.69
C PRO A 363 -17.53 -12.73 -24.24
N CYS A 364 -16.92 -12.67 -23.06
CA CYS A 364 -16.26 -13.79 -22.38
C CYS A 364 -17.26 -14.89 -22.04
N GLN A 365 -16.82 -16.14 -22.16
CA GLN A 365 -17.58 -17.33 -21.84
C GLN A 365 -16.87 -18.13 -20.74
N LEU A 366 -17.58 -19.05 -20.09
CA LEU A 366 -17.01 -19.88 -19.03
C LEU A 366 -15.77 -20.66 -19.48
N ALA A 367 -15.75 -21.11 -20.74
CA ALA A 367 -14.61 -21.82 -21.33
C ALA A 367 -13.34 -20.96 -21.47
N ASP A 368 -13.46 -19.62 -21.44
CA ASP A 368 -12.33 -18.71 -21.52
C ASP A 368 -11.70 -18.42 -20.15
N TYR A 369 -12.39 -18.76 -19.05
CA TYR A 369 -12.03 -18.34 -17.69
C TYR A 369 -10.54 -18.56 -17.39
N GLN A 370 -10.08 -19.80 -17.55
CA GLN A 370 -8.71 -20.15 -17.23
C GLN A 370 -7.71 -19.39 -18.11
N LYS A 371 -7.97 -19.31 -19.42
CA LYS A 371 -7.11 -18.60 -20.37
C LYS A 371 -7.02 -17.10 -20.06
N VAL A 372 -8.12 -16.45 -19.67
CA VAL A 372 -8.17 -15.02 -19.32
C VAL A 372 -7.41 -14.76 -18.03
N VAL A 373 -7.63 -15.56 -16.98
CA VAL A 373 -6.94 -15.42 -15.70
C VAL A 373 -5.43 -15.61 -15.87
N GLU A 374 -5.00 -16.65 -16.57
CA GLU A 374 -3.58 -16.94 -16.82
C GLU A 374 -2.91 -15.83 -17.63
N MET A 375 -3.56 -15.37 -18.70
CA MET A 375 -3.08 -14.25 -19.51
C MET A 375 -2.98 -12.97 -18.67
N ALA A 376 -3.99 -12.63 -17.87
CA ALA A 376 -3.97 -11.46 -17.01
C ALA A 376 -2.86 -11.54 -15.96
N ASN A 377 -2.64 -12.70 -15.34
CA ASN A 377 -1.56 -12.91 -14.36
C ASN A 377 -0.19 -12.71 -15.00
N LYS A 378 0.06 -13.34 -16.16
CA LYS A 378 1.35 -13.27 -16.87
C LYS A 378 1.65 -11.85 -17.38
N GLU A 379 0.69 -11.21 -18.05
CA GLU A 379 0.91 -9.91 -18.67
C GLU A 379 0.93 -8.76 -17.66
N SER A 380 0.18 -8.86 -16.54
CA SER A 380 0.21 -7.87 -15.47
C SER A 380 1.57 -7.81 -14.76
N GLN A 381 2.23 -8.95 -14.54
CA GLN A 381 3.58 -9.00 -13.96
C GLN A 381 4.61 -8.31 -14.87
N LYS A 382 4.60 -8.61 -16.18
CA LYS A 382 5.50 -7.98 -17.16
C LYS A 382 5.30 -6.46 -17.23
N ARG A 383 4.04 -6.01 -17.18
CA ARG A 383 3.68 -4.60 -17.40
C ARG A 383 3.60 -3.77 -16.12
N TYR A 384 3.89 -4.36 -14.96
CA TYR A 384 3.65 -3.74 -13.65
C TYR A 384 2.18 -3.31 -13.45
N GLY A 385 1.24 -3.98 -14.14
CA GLY A 385 -0.21 -3.75 -14.10
C GLY A 385 -0.89 -4.51 -12.96
N PHE A 386 -0.36 -4.36 -11.74
CA PHE A 386 -0.82 -5.10 -10.56
C PHE A 386 -2.33 -4.89 -10.30
N GLY A 387 -3.00 -5.93 -9.80
CA GLY A 387 -4.44 -5.93 -9.53
C GLY A 387 -5.34 -6.29 -10.71
N TRP A 388 -4.82 -6.46 -11.93
CA TRP A 388 -5.61 -6.96 -13.07
C TRP A 388 -6.15 -8.36 -12.84
N TYR A 389 -5.32 -9.27 -12.31
CA TYR A 389 -5.76 -10.61 -11.92
C TYR A 389 -7.00 -10.56 -11.03
N ASP A 390 -6.94 -9.78 -9.94
CA ASP A 390 -8.05 -9.64 -8.99
C ASP A 390 -9.31 -9.08 -9.66
N GLN A 391 -9.18 -8.10 -10.55
CA GLN A 391 -10.33 -7.54 -11.27
C GLN A 391 -10.97 -8.54 -12.23
N TYR A 392 -10.15 -9.26 -13.00
CA TYR A 392 -10.65 -10.30 -13.90
C TYR A 392 -11.32 -11.42 -13.11
N ALA A 393 -10.69 -11.90 -12.04
CA ALA A 393 -11.25 -12.93 -11.17
C ALA A 393 -12.58 -12.48 -10.53
N LYS A 394 -12.64 -11.27 -9.95
CA LYS A 394 -13.88 -10.72 -9.37
C LYS A 394 -14.99 -10.58 -10.40
N THR A 395 -14.66 -10.10 -11.61
CA THR A 395 -15.65 -9.89 -12.67
C THR A 395 -16.17 -11.22 -13.21
N MET A 396 -15.29 -12.19 -13.45
CA MET A 396 -15.70 -13.52 -13.91
C MET A 396 -16.49 -14.32 -12.88
N ASN A 397 -16.19 -14.16 -11.58
CA ASN A 397 -16.93 -14.80 -10.49
C ASN A 397 -18.26 -14.10 -10.15
N SER A 398 -18.69 -13.15 -10.98
CA SER A 398 -19.92 -12.37 -10.79
C SER A 398 -20.87 -12.52 -11.99
N CYS A 399 -22.05 -11.92 -11.91
CA CYS A 399 -22.98 -11.87 -13.05
C CYS A 399 -22.47 -10.97 -14.21
N TYR A 400 -21.34 -10.28 -14.04
CA TYR A 400 -20.76 -9.35 -15.03
C TYR A 400 -19.70 -10.00 -15.94
N MET A 401 -19.59 -11.34 -15.98
CA MET A 401 -18.63 -12.03 -16.87
C MET A 401 -18.76 -11.59 -18.34
N ASN A 402 -19.99 -11.34 -18.80
CA ASN A 402 -20.27 -10.88 -20.18
C ASN A 402 -19.82 -9.44 -20.47
N ASP A 403 -19.38 -8.69 -19.45
CA ASP A 403 -18.79 -7.36 -19.62
C ASP A 403 -17.31 -7.44 -20.00
N ILE A 404 -16.71 -8.62 -19.92
CA ILE A 404 -15.36 -8.90 -20.42
C ILE A 404 -15.46 -9.16 -21.92
N VAL A 405 -14.73 -8.38 -22.71
CA VAL A 405 -14.57 -8.60 -24.15
C VAL A 405 -13.28 -9.37 -24.36
N VAL A 406 -13.35 -10.53 -25.00
CA VAL A 406 -12.18 -11.34 -25.39
C VAL A 406 -11.92 -11.24 -26.88
N GLY A 407 -10.63 -11.19 -27.24
CA GLY A 407 -10.14 -11.20 -28.62
C GLY A 407 -9.43 -12.51 -28.92
N LEU A 408 -9.86 -13.17 -30.01
CA LEU A 408 -9.37 -14.45 -30.46
C LEU A 408 -8.76 -14.33 -31.86
N GLU A 409 -7.62 -14.96 -32.08
CA GLU A 409 -7.05 -15.23 -33.40
C GLU A 409 -7.17 -16.73 -33.66
N GLY A 410 -8.15 -17.14 -34.48
CA GLY A 410 -8.63 -18.52 -34.48
C GLY A 410 -9.19 -18.92 -33.11
N GLU A 411 -8.55 -19.91 -32.47
CA GLU A 411 -8.87 -20.39 -31.11
C GLU A 411 -7.90 -19.87 -30.04
N ASN A 412 -6.87 -19.11 -30.44
CA ASN A 412 -5.89 -18.52 -29.53
C ASN A 412 -6.46 -17.24 -28.91
N LEU A 413 -6.51 -17.17 -27.58
CA LEU A 413 -6.85 -15.94 -26.85
C LEU A 413 -5.68 -14.97 -26.92
N VAL A 414 -5.85 -13.85 -27.61
CA VAL A 414 -4.78 -12.85 -27.82
C VAL A 414 -5.00 -11.56 -27.03
N ALA A 415 -6.25 -11.29 -26.63
CA ALA A 415 -6.57 -10.09 -25.86
C ALA A 415 -7.82 -10.25 -24.97
N ALA A 416 -7.92 -9.39 -23.95
CA ALA A 416 -9.11 -9.20 -23.15
C ALA A 416 -9.18 -7.75 -22.63
N ALA A 417 -10.40 -7.24 -22.40
CA ALA A 417 -10.64 -5.98 -21.69
C ALA A 417 -11.94 -6.08 -20.88
N ILE A 418 -12.06 -5.29 -19.82
CA ILE A 418 -13.28 -5.22 -19.02
C ILE A 418 -14.03 -3.94 -19.39
N THR A 419 -15.21 -4.07 -19.97
CA THR A 419 -16.17 -2.96 -20.08
C THR A 419 -16.96 -2.84 -18.79
N TYR A 420 -17.42 -1.65 -18.44
CA TYR A 420 -18.25 -1.45 -17.26
C TYR A 420 -19.14 -0.22 -17.39
N PHE A 421 -20.21 -0.18 -16.61
CA PHE A 421 -21.26 0.82 -16.74
C PHE A 421 -21.42 1.59 -15.42
N PRO A 422 -21.72 2.90 -15.46
CA PRO A 422 -22.01 3.68 -14.27
C PRO A 422 -23.14 3.05 -13.45
N ASN A 423 -22.95 2.98 -12.12
CA ASN A 423 -23.98 2.62 -11.15
C ASN A 423 -24.66 1.25 -11.36
N ASN A 424 -24.08 0.36 -12.17
CA ASN A 424 -24.65 -0.96 -12.42
C ASN A 424 -24.24 -2.02 -11.37
N GLY A 425 -23.32 -1.68 -10.45
CA GLY A 425 -22.81 -2.61 -9.45
C GLY A 425 -21.67 -3.52 -9.92
N SER A 426 -21.12 -3.30 -11.12
CA SER A 426 -19.96 -4.04 -11.62
C SER A 426 -18.71 -3.83 -10.73
N PRO A 427 -17.84 -4.84 -10.57
CA PRO A 427 -16.60 -4.71 -9.78
C PRO A 427 -15.71 -3.55 -10.24
N CYS A 428 -15.50 -3.40 -11.55
CA CYS A 428 -14.74 -2.28 -12.10
C CYS A 428 -15.41 -0.92 -11.86
N GLY A 429 -16.74 -0.82 -12.03
CA GLY A 429 -17.48 0.41 -11.74
C GLY A 429 -17.47 0.82 -10.27
N ALA A 430 -17.36 -0.16 -9.36
CA ALA A 430 -17.18 0.10 -7.92
C ALA A 430 -15.77 0.58 -7.57
N ASP A 431 -14.77 0.33 -8.42
CA ASP A 431 -13.37 0.66 -8.17
C ASP A 431 -12.86 1.87 -8.96
N ILE A 432 -13.52 2.23 -10.07
CA ILE A 432 -13.13 3.37 -10.92
C ILE A 432 -14.33 4.34 -11.06
N PRO A 433 -14.32 5.50 -10.38
CA PRO A 433 -15.49 6.40 -10.32
C PRO A 433 -15.63 7.34 -11.52
N TRP A 434 -14.59 7.44 -12.35
CA TRP A 434 -14.45 8.51 -13.34
C TRP A 434 -15.51 8.51 -14.45
N PRO A 435 -15.92 7.36 -15.04
CA PRO A 435 -16.98 7.37 -16.05
C PRO A 435 -18.29 7.97 -15.51
N ALA A 436 -18.72 7.52 -14.32
CA ALA A 436 -19.94 8.00 -13.67
C ALA A 436 -19.87 9.49 -13.28
N SER A 437 -18.66 9.99 -13.00
CA SER A 437 -18.40 11.39 -12.64
C SER A 437 -18.42 12.31 -13.87
N ILE A 438 -18.03 11.81 -15.04
CA ILE A 438 -18.15 12.54 -16.32
C ILE A 438 -19.62 12.59 -16.77
N GLY A 439 -20.34 11.47 -16.68
CA GLY A 439 -21.76 11.42 -17.00
C GLY A 439 -22.33 10.01 -16.97
N GLN A 440 -23.62 9.89 -16.69
CA GLN A 440 -24.32 8.60 -16.60
C GLN A 440 -24.38 7.84 -17.94
N SER A 441 -24.16 8.53 -19.06
CA SER A 441 -24.11 7.96 -20.41
C SER A 441 -22.69 7.58 -20.87
N ILE A 442 -21.69 7.64 -19.97
CA ILE A 442 -20.29 7.31 -20.28
C ILE A 442 -19.95 5.94 -19.68
N GLY A 443 -19.63 4.97 -20.53
CA GLY A 443 -19.11 3.67 -20.12
C GLY A 443 -17.63 3.71 -19.77
N GLY A 444 -17.10 2.65 -19.17
CA GLY A 444 -15.68 2.49 -18.88
C GLY A 444 -15.07 1.28 -19.57
N VAL A 445 -13.77 1.36 -19.86
CA VAL A 445 -12.94 0.24 -20.35
C VAL A 445 -11.66 0.19 -19.54
N SER A 446 -11.43 -0.92 -18.84
CA SER A 446 -10.26 -1.16 -17.97
C SER A 446 -9.54 -2.46 -18.28
N CYS A 447 -8.40 -2.68 -17.62
CA CYS A 447 -7.64 -3.93 -17.64
C CYS A 447 -7.32 -4.45 -19.05
N ILE A 448 -7.05 -3.55 -20.01
CA ILE A 448 -6.74 -3.90 -21.40
C ILE A 448 -5.48 -4.78 -21.45
N CYS A 449 -5.69 -6.07 -21.64
CA CYS A 449 -4.67 -7.10 -21.62
C CYS A 449 -4.50 -7.63 -23.05
N ILE A 450 -3.30 -7.49 -23.60
CA ILE A 450 -2.96 -7.96 -24.94
C ILE A 450 -1.62 -8.65 -24.80
N LYS A 451 -1.52 -9.89 -25.27
CA LYS A 451 -0.28 -10.65 -25.22
C LYS A 451 0.83 -9.90 -25.97
N ASP A 452 1.92 -9.59 -25.27
CA ASP A 452 3.13 -9.07 -25.91
C ASP A 452 3.99 -10.25 -26.42
N GLU A 453 4.42 -10.17 -27.68
CA GLU A 453 5.41 -11.07 -28.29
C GLU A 453 5.01 -12.57 -28.23
N ASP A 454 3.73 -12.88 -28.44
CA ASP A 454 3.28 -14.26 -28.63
C ASP A 454 3.69 -14.72 -30.04
N PRO A 455 4.58 -15.73 -30.19
CA PRO A 455 5.00 -16.21 -31.51
C PRO A 455 3.85 -16.78 -32.33
N ASP A 456 2.75 -17.17 -31.68
CA ASP A 456 1.54 -17.67 -32.34
C ASP A 456 0.60 -16.54 -32.75
N MET A 457 0.90 -15.29 -32.40
CA MET A 457 0.12 -14.11 -32.78
C MET A 457 0.60 -13.55 -34.12
N VAL A 458 -0.25 -13.68 -35.15
CA VAL A 458 0.06 -13.26 -36.53
C VAL A 458 -0.19 -11.76 -36.71
N ASN A 459 -1.28 -11.25 -36.13
CA ASN A 459 -1.61 -9.84 -36.18
C ASN A 459 -0.69 -9.00 -35.29
N ARG A 460 -0.39 -7.77 -35.72
CA ARG A 460 0.37 -6.81 -34.88
C ARG A 460 -0.45 -6.39 -33.66
N ARG A 461 0.21 -6.18 -32.52
CA ARG A 461 -0.38 -5.69 -31.26
C ARG A 461 -1.32 -4.50 -31.47
N ASP A 462 -0.90 -3.51 -32.24
CA ASP A 462 -1.69 -2.30 -32.49
C ASP A 462 -3.00 -2.60 -33.25
N SER A 463 -2.98 -3.58 -34.16
CA SER A 463 -4.18 -4.05 -34.87
C SER A 463 -5.17 -4.70 -33.90
N VAL A 464 -4.68 -5.58 -33.02
CA VAL A 464 -5.50 -6.23 -31.99
C VAL A 464 -6.05 -5.22 -31.00
N ALA A 465 -5.23 -4.29 -30.52
CA ALA A 465 -5.65 -3.22 -29.60
C ALA A 465 -6.76 -2.35 -30.22
N THR A 466 -6.59 -1.93 -31.47
CA THR A 466 -7.58 -1.11 -32.19
C THR A 466 -8.92 -1.82 -32.26
N ARG A 467 -8.93 -3.10 -32.67
CA ARG A 467 -10.17 -3.87 -32.82
C ARG A 467 -10.81 -4.24 -31.50
N LEU A 468 -10.01 -4.49 -30.47
CA LEU A 468 -10.52 -4.70 -29.11
C LEU A 468 -11.27 -3.46 -28.61
N LEU A 469 -10.71 -2.26 -28.81
CA LEU A 469 -11.35 -1.01 -28.41
C LEU A 469 -12.62 -0.74 -29.21
N LEU A 470 -12.65 -1.07 -30.51
CA LEU A 470 -13.87 -0.98 -31.33
C LEU A 470 -14.95 -1.96 -30.84
N ALA A 471 -14.57 -3.18 -30.47
CA ALA A 471 -15.50 -4.15 -29.88
C ALA A 471 -16.03 -3.70 -28.52
N CYS A 472 -15.20 -3.04 -27.70
CA CYS A 472 -15.62 -2.42 -26.44
C CYS A 472 -16.60 -1.26 -26.70
N GLN A 473 -16.30 -0.40 -27.67
CA GLN A 473 -17.20 0.68 -28.11
C GLN A 473 -18.54 0.13 -28.56
N GLN A 474 -18.57 -0.92 -29.39
CA GLN A 474 -19.80 -1.57 -29.83
C GLN A 474 -20.60 -2.11 -28.62
N THR A 475 -19.94 -2.85 -27.73
CA THR A 475 -20.56 -3.40 -26.51
C THR A 475 -21.20 -2.31 -25.65
N LEU A 476 -20.52 -1.18 -25.46
CA LEU A 476 -21.02 -0.04 -24.69
C LEU A 476 -22.16 0.68 -25.42
N SER A 477 -22.04 0.88 -26.74
CA SER A 477 -23.04 1.55 -27.58
C SER A 477 -24.36 0.76 -27.67
N GLU A 478 -24.30 -0.56 -27.81
CA GLU A 478 -25.48 -1.44 -27.83
C GLU A 478 -26.28 -1.36 -26.53
N ARG A 479 -25.63 -0.98 -25.43
CA ARG A 479 -26.26 -0.77 -24.12
C ARG A 479 -26.49 0.70 -23.79
N GLY A 480 -26.50 1.57 -24.81
CA GLY A 480 -26.95 2.96 -24.72
C GLY A 480 -25.91 3.97 -24.23
N MET A 481 -24.63 3.60 -24.13
CA MET A 481 -23.57 4.57 -23.83
C MET A 481 -23.24 5.41 -25.07
N VAL A 482 -22.89 6.68 -24.85
CA VAL A 482 -22.56 7.64 -25.93
C VAL A 482 -21.05 7.92 -26.02
N GLY A 483 -20.29 7.41 -25.06
CA GLY A 483 -18.84 7.50 -25.01
C GLY A 483 -18.24 6.49 -24.04
N MET A 484 -16.93 6.35 -24.09
CA MET A 484 -16.17 5.49 -23.19
C MET A 484 -14.99 6.21 -22.57
N PHE A 485 -14.74 5.91 -21.30
CA PHE A 485 -13.57 6.30 -20.55
C PHE A 485 -12.59 5.12 -20.49
N VAL A 486 -11.38 5.31 -21.01
CA VAL A 486 -10.31 4.29 -21.01
C VAL A 486 -9.27 4.68 -19.96
N ASP A 487 -9.18 3.92 -18.88
CA ASP A 487 -8.27 4.23 -17.77
C ASP A 487 -6.86 3.71 -17.99
N GLY A 488 -5.87 4.49 -17.53
CA GLY A 488 -4.53 3.96 -17.29
C GLY A 488 -3.74 3.55 -18.54
N SER A 489 -4.04 4.11 -19.71
CA SER A 489 -3.36 3.79 -20.97
C SER A 489 -1.96 4.40 -21.05
N ARG A 490 -1.05 3.80 -21.83
CA ARG A 490 0.30 4.35 -21.95
C ARG A 490 0.32 5.57 -22.86
N SER A 491 1.09 6.60 -22.49
CA SER A 491 1.25 7.82 -23.32
C SER A 491 1.80 7.55 -24.73
N ASP A 492 2.59 6.49 -24.90
CA ASP A 492 3.17 6.06 -26.18
C ASP A 492 2.28 5.12 -27.00
N GLU A 493 1.07 4.77 -26.52
CA GLU A 493 0.14 3.94 -27.32
C GLU A 493 -0.50 4.77 -28.43
N THR A 494 0.01 4.56 -29.65
CA THR A 494 -0.42 5.21 -30.90
C THR A 494 -1.88 4.92 -31.26
N VAL A 495 -2.42 3.78 -30.82
CA VAL A 495 -3.77 3.30 -31.12
C VAL A 495 -4.86 4.22 -30.56
N LEU A 496 -4.73 4.67 -29.30
CA LEU A 496 -5.69 5.60 -28.72
C LEU A 496 -5.53 7.01 -29.30
N GLN A 497 -4.30 7.39 -29.68
CA GLN A 497 -4.05 8.64 -30.38
C GLN A 497 -4.65 8.66 -31.79
N SER A 498 -4.62 7.54 -32.53
CA SER A 498 -5.21 7.44 -33.87
C SER A 498 -6.73 7.43 -33.81
N LEU A 499 -7.30 6.78 -32.79
CA LEU A 499 -8.73 6.88 -32.51
C LEU A 499 -9.12 8.30 -32.10
N GLY A 500 -8.36 8.99 -31.24
CA GLY A 500 -8.68 10.34 -30.75
C GLY A 500 -8.36 11.53 -31.67
N ARG A 501 -7.77 11.32 -32.86
CA ARG A 501 -7.40 12.42 -33.78
C ARG A 501 -8.55 12.79 -34.72
N ARG A 502 -9.47 13.64 -34.24
CA ARG A 502 -10.15 14.71 -35.01
C ARG A 502 -10.99 15.56 -34.05
N GLY A 503 -10.35 16.57 -33.47
CA GLY A 503 -11.01 17.55 -32.63
C GLY A 503 -9.99 18.47 -31.97
N LEU A 504 -9.71 19.61 -32.60
CA LEU A 504 -8.95 20.71 -32.02
C LEU A 504 -9.78 21.37 -30.90
N LEU A 505 -9.96 20.67 -29.78
CA LEU A 505 -10.37 21.24 -28.50
C LEU A 505 -9.64 20.45 -27.41
N PRO A 506 -9.01 21.09 -26.41
CA PRO A 506 -8.51 20.37 -25.24
C PRO A 506 -9.68 19.60 -24.62
N CYS A 507 -9.59 18.28 -24.61
CA CYS A 507 -10.58 17.46 -23.91
C CYS A 507 -10.50 17.85 -22.42
N PRO A 508 -11.58 18.34 -21.79
CA PRO A 508 -11.54 18.83 -20.41
C PRO A 508 -11.18 17.74 -19.37
N PHE A 509 -11.10 16.47 -19.80
CA PHE A 509 -10.76 15.30 -18.97
C PHE A 509 -9.61 14.48 -19.55
N ARG A 510 -8.58 15.11 -20.15
CA ARG A 510 -7.29 14.44 -20.32
C ARG A 510 -6.54 14.51 -19.00
N LEU A 511 -6.35 13.36 -18.36
CA LEU A 511 -5.59 13.24 -17.12
C LEU A 511 -4.29 12.53 -17.41
N GLU A 512 -3.17 13.17 -17.09
CA GLU A 512 -1.84 12.62 -17.25
C GLU A 512 -1.23 12.36 -15.87
N TYR A 513 -0.69 11.17 -15.69
CA TYR A 513 -0.12 10.73 -14.42
C TYR A 513 1.30 10.21 -14.59
N SER A 514 2.09 10.34 -13.53
CA SER A 514 3.39 9.65 -13.36
C SER A 514 3.28 8.60 -12.26
N PRO A 515 3.08 7.31 -12.57
CA PRO A 515 3.11 6.23 -11.59
C PRO A 515 4.54 5.98 -11.11
N LEU A 516 4.75 6.03 -9.80
CA LEU A 516 6.05 5.83 -9.16
C LEU A 516 5.99 4.64 -8.20
N LYS A 517 7.06 3.83 -8.13
CA LYS A 517 7.15 2.64 -7.29
C LYS A 517 8.51 2.55 -6.57
N LEU A 518 8.47 2.18 -5.30
CA LEU A 518 9.61 1.82 -4.47
C LEU A 518 9.63 0.31 -4.29
N LEU A 519 10.69 -0.35 -4.77
CA LEU A 519 10.94 -1.76 -4.49
C LEU A 519 11.58 -1.87 -3.10
N LEU A 520 10.97 -2.67 -2.23
CA LEU A 520 11.52 -2.96 -0.91
C LEU A 520 12.43 -4.18 -0.98
N PRO A 521 13.54 -4.21 -0.22
CA PRO A 521 14.34 -5.42 -0.12
C PRO A 521 13.48 -6.58 0.44
N PRO A 522 13.74 -7.83 0.02
CA PRO A 522 13.02 -8.98 0.54
C PRO A 522 13.15 -9.03 2.08
N LYS A 523 12.00 -9.09 2.76
CA LYS A 523 11.97 -9.23 4.23
C LYS A 523 12.44 -10.64 4.59
N ASP A 524 13.40 -10.74 5.52
CA ASP A 524 13.94 -12.00 6.03
C ASP A 524 12.80 -12.97 6.44
N PRO A 525 12.65 -14.15 5.80
CA PRO A 525 11.57 -15.11 6.07
C PRO A 525 11.61 -15.79 7.45
N SER A 526 12.61 -15.51 8.31
CA SER A 526 12.96 -16.37 9.45
C SER A 526 12.29 -16.10 10.82
N ALA A 527 11.10 -15.49 10.90
CA ALA A 527 10.40 -15.25 12.17
C ALA A 527 9.06 -16.03 12.26
N MET A 528 9.01 -17.17 12.98
CA MET A 528 7.87 -18.10 12.91
C MET A 528 7.52 -18.77 14.26
N CYS A 529 6.24 -18.77 14.69
CA CYS A 529 5.72 -19.36 15.94
C CYS A 529 4.87 -20.63 15.67
N TYR A 530 4.92 -21.67 16.52
CA TYR A 530 4.27 -22.98 16.25
C TYR A 530 3.02 -23.24 17.12
N PHE A 531 1.97 -23.79 16.49
CA PHE A 531 0.64 -24.07 17.04
C PHE A 531 0.14 -25.43 16.55
N GLU A 532 -0.71 -26.09 17.32
CA GLU A 532 -1.45 -27.25 16.83
C GLU A 532 -2.44 -26.87 15.73
N GLN A 533 -2.89 -27.88 15.00
CA GLN A 533 -3.93 -27.77 14.00
C GLN A 533 -4.94 -28.90 14.18
N THR A 534 -6.23 -28.61 14.04
CA THR A 534 -7.26 -29.64 13.85
C THR A 534 -7.68 -29.64 12.39
N ARG A 535 -7.72 -30.80 11.74
CA ARG A 535 -8.16 -30.96 10.34
C ARG A 535 -9.25 -32.02 10.25
N TRP A 536 -10.37 -31.70 9.62
CA TRP A 536 -11.52 -32.61 9.42
C TRP A 536 -11.43 -33.37 8.10
N ALA A 537 -12.21 -34.44 7.96
CA ALA A 537 -12.24 -35.28 6.75
C ALA A 537 -12.68 -34.53 5.48
N CYS A 538 -13.44 -33.44 5.63
CA CYS A 538 -13.78 -32.52 4.53
C CYS A 538 -12.63 -31.57 4.12
N GLY A 539 -11.46 -31.66 4.77
CA GLY A 539 -10.29 -30.82 4.55
C GLY A 539 -10.29 -29.51 5.33
N TYR A 540 -11.44 -29.07 5.86
CA TYR A 540 -11.52 -27.90 6.74
C TYR A 540 -10.55 -28.03 7.92
N TRP A 541 -10.06 -26.92 8.44
CA TRP A 541 -9.11 -26.93 9.54
C TRP A 541 -9.21 -25.68 10.41
N ARG A 542 -8.67 -25.75 11.63
CA ARG A 542 -8.49 -24.60 12.53
C ARG A 542 -7.18 -24.70 13.30
N TRP A 543 -6.66 -23.57 13.76
CA TRP A 543 -5.56 -23.52 14.72
C TRP A 543 -6.03 -24.02 16.09
N GLY A 544 -5.20 -24.86 16.72
CA GLY A 544 -5.31 -25.35 18.08
C GLY A 544 -4.38 -24.59 19.03
N HIS A 545 -3.92 -25.26 20.09
CA HIS A 545 -3.15 -24.62 21.16
C HIS A 545 -1.75 -24.20 20.70
N PHE A 546 -1.22 -23.13 21.30
CA PHE A 546 0.16 -22.69 21.11
C PHE A 546 1.11 -23.73 21.69
N ARG A 547 2.16 -24.09 20.94
CA ARG A 547 3.13 -25.12 21.36
C ARG A 547 4.53 -24.58 21.57
N GLN A 548 5.02 -23.72 20.68
CA GLN A 548 6.42 -23.25 20.76
C GLN A 548 6.61 -21.81 20.24
N GLN A 549 7.37 -21.01 21.00
CA GLN A 549 7.78 -19.64 20.65
C GLN A 549 9.03 -19.64 19.76
N CYS A 550 9.17 -18.66 18.85
CA CYS A 550 10.36 -18.52 18.02
C CYS A 550 11.53 -17.92 18.83
N ASN A 551 12.77 -18.27 18.46
CA ASN A 551 13.97 -17.84 19.19
C ASN A 551 14.28 -16.33 19.09
N LYS A 552 13.49 -15.53 18.35
CA LYS A 552 13.66 -14.08 18.18
C LYS A 552 12.55 -13.24 18.87
N GLU A 553 11.51 -13.86 19.45
CA GLU A 553 10.44 -13.15 20.17
C GLU A 553 10.62 -13.34 21.69
N TYR A 554 11.11 -12.31 22.38
CA TYR A 554 11.55 -12.39 23.78
C TYR A 554 10.45 -12.05 24.80
N ARG A 555 9.29 -11.52 24.36
CA ARG A 555 8.19 -11.15 25.27
C ARG A 555 7.28 -12.33 25.53
N MET A 556 7.05 -12.66 26.80
CA MET A 556 5.97 -13.55 27.20
C MET A 556 4.62 -12.82 27.01
N GLY A 557 3.74 -13.40 26.20
CA GLY A 557 2.35 -12.92 26.01
C GLY A 557 2.03 -12.28 24.66
N GLU A 558 3.01 -11.99 23.81
CA GLU A 558 2.80 -11.51 22.43
C GLU A 558 3.13 -12.63 21.43
N THR A 559 2.24 -12.91 20.46
CA THR A 559 2.49 -13.90 19.39
C THR A 559 2.93 -13.17 18.11
N CYS A 560 3.93 -13.70 17.40
CA CYS A 560 4.58 -13.08 16.24
C CYS A 560 3.66 -12.93 14.98
N GLY A 561 2.35 -13.12 15.11
CA GLY A 561 1.35 -12.98 14.05
C GLY A 561 1.34 -14.10 13.01
N LEU A 562 2.44 -14.83 12.82
CA LEU A 562 2.54 -16.01 11.95
C LEU A 562 2.47 -17.30 12.77
N LYS A 563 1.48 -18.15 12.46
CA LYS A 563 1.25 -19.47 13.06
C LYS A 563 1.69 -20.57 12.08
N LEU A 564 2.58 -21.45 12.51
CA LEU A 564 2.95 -22.67 11.81
C LEU A 564 2.37 -23.90 12.52
N VAL A 565 2.17 -24.97 11.77
CA VAL A 565 1.69 -26.24 12.32
C VAL A 565 2.83 -26.92 13.10
N TYR A 566 2.58 -27.18 14.38
CA TYR A 566 3.39 -28.07 15.21
C TYR A 566 2.96 -29.53 15.00
N GLU A 567 1.65 -29.78 15.12
CA GLU A 567 1.04 -31.10 14.98
C GLU A 567 -0.39 -30.96 14.43
N THR A 568 -0.82 -31.89 13.57
CA THR A 568 -2.17 -31.91 12.98
C THR A 568 -3.00 -33.05 13.55
N ASN A 569 -3.98 -32.70 14.38
CA ASN A 569 -5.01 -33.58 14.90
C ASN A 569 -6.09 -33.81 13.82
N SER A 570 -6.19 -35.05 13.34
CA SER A 570 -7.13 -35.42 12.28
C SER A 570 -8.46 -35.91 12.84
N GLU A 571 -9.55 -35.27 12.43
CA GLU A 571 -10.93 -35.60 12.79
C GLU A 571 -11.61 -36.37 11.65
N ARG A 572 -12.28 -37.48 11.99
CA ARG A 572 -12.90 -38.38 10.99
C ARG A 572 -14.22 -37.86 10.43
N ASP A 573 -14.90 -36.96 11.15
CA ASP A 573 -16.16 -36.37 10.70
C ASP A 573 -15.94 -35.13 9.80
N VAL A 574 -17.00 -34.65 9.15
CA VAL A 574 -16.98 -33.37 8.43
C VAL A 574 -17.06 -32.20 9.41
N CYS A 575 -16.64 -31.00 8.98
CA CYS A 575 -16.66 -29.85 9.86
C CYS A 575 -18.10 -29.35 10.11
N LYS A 576 -18.27 -28.60 11.19
CA LYS A 576 -19.56 -27.96 11.55
C LYS A 576 -20.13 -27.11 10.40
N LEU A 577 -19.26 -26.41 9.65
CA LEU A 577 -19.66 -25.58 8.51
C LEU A 577 -20.29 -26.41 7.39
N CYS A 578 -19.75 -27.60 7.11
CA CYS A 578 -20.35 -28.56 6.16
C CYS A 578 -21.72 -29.05 6.63
N HIS A 579 -21.85 -29.45 7.90
CA HIS A 579 -23.15 -29.86 8.46
C HIS A 579 -24.20 -28.74 8.38
N ASP A 580 -23.81 -27.51 8.71
CA ASP A 580 -24.73 -26.37 8.69
C ASP A 580 -25.07 -25.91 7.26
N THR A 581 -24.17 -26.16 6.29
CA THR A 581 -24.42 -25.98 4.85
C THR A 581 -25.42 -27.00 4.34
N GLU A 582 -25.24 -28.27 4.70
CA GLU A 582 -26.13 -29.37 4.31
C GLU A 582 -27.55 -29.17 4.87
N LYS A 583 -27.68 -28.73 6.13
CA LYS A 583 -29.00 -28.36 6.70
C LYS A 583 -29.70 -27.27 5.89
N LYS A 584 -28.96 -26.27 5.41
CA LYS A 584 -29.52 -25.19 4.57
C LYS A 584 -29.85 -25.67 3.17
N GLN A 585 -29.04 -26.57 2.60
CA GLN A 585 -29.34 -27.22 1.32
C GLN A 585 -30.67 -27.98 1.39
N ARG A 586 -30.86 -28.81 2.43
CA ARG A 586 -32.13 -29.52 2.65
C ARG A 586 -33.33 -28.57 2.76
N ARG A 587 -33.16 -27.41 3.40
CA ARG A 587 -34.20 -26.36 3.48
C ARG A 587 -34.49 -25.78 2.10
N TYR A 588 -33.46 -25.46 1.32
CA TYR A 588 -33.61 -24.96 -0.05
C TYR A 588 -34.35 -25.97 -0.94
N ASP A 589 -33.93 -27.23 -0.94
CA ASP A 589 -34.53 -28.28 -1.77
C ASP A 589 -36.00 -28.50 -1.44
N LYS A 590 -36.38 -28.37 -0.15
CA LYS A 590 -37.78 -28.41 0.27
C LYS A 590 -38.57 -27.24 -0.31
N MET A 591 -38.09 -26.00 -0.16
CA MET A 591 -38.76 -24.80 -0.69
C MET A 591 -38.89 -24.87 -2.22
N HIS A 592 -37.85 -25.36 -2.91
CA HIS A 592 -37.88 -25.54 -4.36
C HIS A 592 -38.97 -26.53 -4.80
N ARG A 593 -39.08 -27.70 -4.15
CA ARG A 593 -40.15 -28.67 -4.41
C ARG A 593 -41.54 -28.08 -4.13
N ASP A 594 -41.69 -27.31 -3.06
CA ASP A 594 -42.95 -26.64 -2.72
C ASP A 594 -43.35 -25.63 -3.80
N VAL A 595 -42.40 -24.82 -4.29
CA VAL A 595 -42.63 -23.86 -5.40
C VAL A 595 -43.01 -24.57 -6.69
N GLN A 596 -42.29 -25.63 -7.09
CA GLN A 596 -42.61 -26.40 -8.30
C GLN A 596 -44.00 -27.06 -8.25
N ARG A 597 -44.45 -27.47 -7.06
CA ARG A 597 -45.81 -27.99 -6.87
C ARG A 597 -46.83 -26.86 -7.03
N TRP A 598 -46.62 -25.71 -6.38
CA TRP A 598 -47.56 -24.58 -6.45
C TRP A 598 -47.66 -23.95 -7.84
N GLN A 599 -46.57 -23.94 -8.62
CA GLN A 599 -46.59 -23.52 -10.02
C GLN A 599 -47.50 -24.41 -10.87
N ARG A 600 -47.53 -25.72 -10.61
CA ARG A 600 -48.44 -26.67 -11.28
C ARG A 600 -49.90 -26.51 -10.85
N GLU A 601 -50.14 -26.12 -9.60
CA GLU A 601 -51.49 -25.87 -9.06
C GLU A 601 -52.10 -24.54 -9.54
N GLY A 602 -51.29 -23.58 -10.01
CA GLY A 602 -51.74 -22.38 -10.70
C GLY A 602 -52.47 -21.30 -9.86
N ASN A 603 -52.58 -21.47 -8.53
CA ASN A 603 -53.42 -20.62 -7.68
C ASN A 603 -52.69 -19.93 -6.50
N ARG A 604 -51.35 -19.86 -6.52
CA ARG A 604 -50.53 -19.42 -5.35
C ARG A 604 -49.43 -18.39 -5.69
N ASN A 605 -49.68 -17.49 -6.65
CA ASN A 605 -48.68 -16.57 -7.20
C ASN A 605 -47.94 -15.72 -6.14
N ALA A 606 -48.65 -15.09 -5.19
CA ALA A 606 -48.04 -14.29 -4.13
C ALA A 606 -47.18 -15.13 -3.15
N THR A 607 -47.60 -16.37 -2.87
CA THR A 607 -46.83 -17.30 -2.03
C THR A 607 -45.57 -17.78 -2.76
N ILE A 608 -45.67 -18.05 -4.06
CA ILE A 608 -44.54 -18.40 -4.92
C ILE A 608 -43.52 -17.27 -4.92
N GLU A 609 -43.93 -16.03 -5.16
CA GLU A 609 -43.03 -14.87 -5.21
C GLU A 609 -42.26 -14.68 -3.89
N ARG A 610 -42.95 -14.72 -2.75
CA ARG A 610 -42.32 -14.62 -1.42
C ARG A 610 -41.34 -15.77 -1.16
N THR A 611 -41.73 -17.00 -1.44
CA THR A 611 -40.87 -18.17 -1.22
C THR A 611 -39.66 -18.17 -2.17
N CYS A 612 -39.80 -17.67 -3.39
CA CYS A 612 -38.67 -17.45 -4.31
C CYS A 612 -37.67 -16.43 -3.76
N ALA A 613 -38.13 -15.33 -3.16
CA ALA A 613 -37.24 -14.36 -2.50
C ALA A 613 -36.50 -14.97 -1.30
N GLU A 614 -37.19 -15.74 -0.46
CA GLU A 614 -36.56 -16.47 0.66
C GLU A 614 -35.56 -17.53 0.18
N MET A 615 -35.86 -18.22 -0.93
CA MET A 615 -34.95 -19.17 -1.56
C MET A 615 -33.65 -18.49 -2.02
N GLN A 616 -33.72 -17.29 -2.61
CA GLN A 616 -32.54 -16.52 -2.99
C GLN A 616 -31.67 -16.14 -1.78
N GLU A 617 -32.29 -15.76 -0.66
CA GLU A 617 -31.56 -15.43 0.57
C GLU A 617 -30.85 -16.66 1.16
N VAL A 618 -31.54 -17.82 1.20
CA VAL A 618 -30.95 -19.08 1.69
C VAL A 618 -29.83 -19.55 0.77
N LEU A 619 -29.98 -19.42 -0.55
CA LEU A 619 -28.96 -19.75 -1.52
C LEU A 619 -27.72 -18.87 -1.37
N GLY A 620 -27.89 -17.56 -1.19
CA GLY A 620 -26.79 -16.63 -0.91
C GLY A 620 -26.07 -16.94 0.41
N LYS A 621 -26.77 -17.46 1.43
CA LYS A 621 -26.14 -17.95 2.67
C LYS A 621 -25.34 -19.23 2.44
N ILE A 622 -25.87 -20.19 1.66
CA ILE A 622 -25.15 -21.42 1.28
C ILE A 622 -23.87 -21.09 0.53
N TYR A 623 -23.94 -20.18 -0.45
CA TYR A 623 -22.78 -19.74 -1.22
C TYR A 623 -21.68 -19.15 -0.33
N ARG A 624 -22.03 -18.20 0.56
CA ARG A 624 -21.06 -17.62 1.51
C ARG A 624 -20.43 -18.65 2.43
N MET A 625 -21.20 -19.63 2.91
CA MET A 625 -20.67 -20.69 3.77
C MET A 625 -19.73 -21.65 3.01
N ARG A 626 -20.00 -21.92 1.73
CA ARG A 626 -19.10 -22.71 0.87
C ARG A 626 -17.83 -21.94 0.52
N GLU A 627 -17.94 -20.65 0.23
CA GLU A 627 -16.80 -19.75 0.02
C GLU A 627 -15.90 -19.69 1.27
N GLU A 628 -16.48 -19.52 2.46
CA GLU A 628 -15.74 -19.55 3.73
C GLU A 628 -15.00 -20.88 3.92
N HIS A 629 -15.66 -22.00 3.60
CA HIS A 629 -15.06 -23.33 3.65
C HIS A 629 -13.89 -23.47 2.66
N ASN A 630 -14.08 -23.06 1.41
CA ASN A 630 -13.09 -23.17 0.34
C ASN A 630 -11.89 -22.26 0.58
N HIS A 631 -12.13 -21.04 1.04
CA HIS A 631 -11.08 -20.11 1.44
C HIS A 631 -10.18 -20.71 2.53
N ARG A 632 -10.78 -21.43 3.49
CA ARG A 632 -10.02 -22.13 4.53
C ARG A 632 -9.22 -23.30 3.97
N LEU A 633 -9.76 -24.11 3.07
CA LEU A 633 -9.02 -25.20 2.42
C LEU A 633 -7.73 -24.72 1.74
N GLN A 634 -7.77 -23.56 1.09
CA GLN A 634 -6.65 -23.01 0.33
C GLN A 634 -5.58 -22.36 1.22
N SER A 635 -5.92 -21.95 2.44
CA SER A 635 -5.02 -21.22 3.35
C SER A 635 -3.88 -22.04 4.00
N LEU A 636 -3.76 -23.34 3.71
CA LEU A 636 -2.67 -24.22 4.23
C LEU A 636 -1.66 -24.70 3.20
N GLY A 637 -1.99 -24.65 1.91
CA GLY A 637 -1.22 -25.32 0.87
C GLY A 637 -0.07 -24.47 0.35
N GLN A 638 1.02 -24.34 1.11
CA GLN A 638 2.31 -23.93 0.52
C GLN A 638 3.56 -24.31 1.34
N VAL A 639 3.56 -25.46 2.02
CA VAL A 639 4.81 -26.19 2.33
C VAL A 639 4.55 -27.69 2.14
N GLY A 640 4.98 -28.21 1.00
CA GLY A 640 5.19 -29.65 0.73
C GLY A 640 3.95 -30.54 0.68
N LEU A 641 3.54 -30.93 -0.53
CA LEU A 641 3.37 -32.33 -0.97
C LEU A 641 2.55 -32.34 -2.28
N GLU A 642 3.12 -32.92 -3.33
CA GLU A 642 2.41 -33.40 -4.50
C GLU A 642 1.25 -34.32 -4.07
N TYR A 643 0.00 -34.00 -4.41
CA TYR A 643 -1.06 -35.01 -4.50
C TYR A 643 -2.12 -34.62 -5.55
N ASP A 644 -1.98 -35.29 -6.70
CA ASP A 644 -2.97 -35.95 -7.54
C ASP A 644 -4.33 -35.26 -7.83
N PHE A 645 -4.42 -34.80 -9.08
CA PHE A 645 -5.56 -34.10 -9.70
C PHE A 645 -6.81 -34.98 -9.94
N LEU A 646 -6.79 -36.28 -9.63
CA LEU A 646 -7.88 -37.21 -9.99
C LEU A 646 -9.05 -37.29 -9.00
N SER A 647 -8.94 -36.78 -7.76
CA SER A 647 -10.02 -36.98 -6.76
C SER A 647 -11.12 -35.92 -6.77
N LEU A 648 -10.95 -34.82 -7.50
CA LEU A 648 -11.95 -33.74 -7.57
C LEU A 648 -13.11 -34.05 -8.55
N PHE A 649 -12.94 -35.00 -9.46
CA PHE A 649 -13.93 -35.35 -10.49
C PHE A 649 -15.07 -36.27 -10.00
N ILE A 650 -14.94 -36.92 -8.84
CA ILE A 650 -15.91 -37.97 -8.42
C ILE A 650 -16.93 -37.46 -7.37
N ARG A 651 -16.80 -36.23 -6.84
CA ARG A 651 -17.68 -35.74 -5.77
C ARG A 651 -18.73 -34.70 -6.17
N THR A 652 -18.78 -34.25 -7.41
CA THR A 652 -19.92 -33.49 -7.95
C THR A 652 -20.86 -34.45 -8.65
N GLY A 653 -21.67 -35.17 -7.88
CA GLY A 653 -22.82 -35.90 -8.40
C GLY A 653 -23.79 -34.92 -9.07
N ILE A 654 -23.63 -34.74 -10.38
CA ILE A 654 -24.63 -34.28 -11.33
C ILE A 654 -24.51 -35.23 -12.53
N VAL A 655 -24.90 -36.48 -12.28
CA VAL A 655 -25.50 -37.32 -13.32
C VAL A 655 -26.99 -36.96 -13.24
N CYS A 656 -27.50 -36.32 -14.28
CA CYS A 656 -28.92 -36.41 -14.57
C CYS A 656 -29.10 -37.66 -15.40
N ASP A 657 -29.77 -38.65 -14.82
CA ASP A 657 -30.41 -39.74 -15.54
C ASP A 657 -31.33 -39.13 -16.61
N GLU A 658 -31.06 -39.43 -17.88
CA GLU A 658 -32.10 -39.57 -18.89
C GLU A 658 -31.97 -40.99 -19.46
N GLU A 659 -32.67 -41.93 -18.83
CA GLU A 659 -32.97 -43.22 -19.44
C GLU A 659 -34.26 -43.13 -20.27
N HIS A 660 -34.18 -43.73 -21.46
CA HIS A 660 -35.24 -44.36 -22.23
C HIS A 660 -36.20 -43.50 -23.08
N TYR A 661 -35.90 -43.48 -24.38
CA TYR A 661 -36.89 -43.82 -25.40
C TYR A 661 -36.40 -45.06 -26.16
N MET A 662 -37.08 -46.19 -25.97
CA MET A 662 -37.00 -47.35 -26.88
C MET A 662 -37.88 -47.08 -28.11
N SER A 663 -37.44 -47.51 -29.30
CA SER A 663 -38.13 -48.48 -30.20
C SER A 663 -37.53 -48.39 -31.61
N ASP A 664 -37.07 -49.54 -32.08
CA ASP A 664 -36.65 -49.96 -33.45
C ASP A 664 -35.36 -49.41 -34.08
#